data_AF-A0A6P5JFA4-F1
#
_entry.id   AF-A0A6P5JFA4-F1
#
_cell.length_a   1.000
_cell.length_b   1.000
_cell.length_c   1.000
_cell.angle_alpha   90.00
_cell.angle_beta   90.00
_cell.angle_gamma   90.00
#
_symmetry.space_group_name_H-M   'P 1'
#
loop_
_entity.id
_entity.type
_entity.pdbx_description
1 polymer ?
#
loop_
_entity_poly.entity_id
_entity_poly.type
_entity_poly.pdbx_seq_one_letter_code
_entity_poly.pdbx_strand_id
1 'polypeptide(L)'
;MASQQEKPGPSHRGGSPSRSPSAGTRMMGQKRGGRKGSPVPRASPSLAEARRRGRAKKLSQVSEQDLVTNLQDLDLEAESAVPSGTGLVLDERMGGFHCSWDESFPERPERLQAVQEQLARDGLLERCVHIEARPATPQELQLVHSQEYIELMASTPQMTESELRTLSDTYDSVYLHPNSFPCALLATGALLRLVDALMVGEIRNGLALVRPPGHHAQRENMNGYCMFNNVAIAARYAQEKHHVSRILIVDWDVHHGQGIQFIFEQDPSVLYFSVHRYEQGRFWPHLKASDWRATGSGKGQGYTVNVPWNQVGMRDGDYISSFLHVLLPIALEFQPQMVLVAAGFDAMLGDPKGEMAATPGGFAHLTHLLMSLARGKLILCLEGGYNLCSLALGVSATLQTLLGDPCPMLATPCVPCPSALASLSCTLAAHRPFWKVIQRFQSAPEDKEKDHREVSLGPPPNLEALGKPLEQALPLPLNRTGLVYDERMMEHFNMWDSHHPERPERIAQIAQHHTELGLSPRCLPLPARSATDDELLSCHSEEYIDRVRATSGLKPRDLHREGESYNSIYISPHSFSCARLAAGAACSLVEAILAREVQNGLAIVRPPGHHAERDAACGFCFFNSVAVAARHAQEVAGRALRILIVDWDIHHGNGTQHIFEEDPSVLYVSLHRYDHGAFFPVAEDGASSCVGQGQGEGFNVNVAWNGPRIGDPDYLTAMHHIVMPIAYEFNPELVLVSAGFDAARGDPLGGCLVSPEGYAHMTHLLMGLAGGHIALVLEGGYNLTSISESMAACTRTLLGDPPPSLPWLRPPLPGAFLSLAEVAQTHRKYWQSLRLTGEQSFDQEETKETSLELVEMESTLGHELPEESPAEALATGLKLERRPPSPLLEETLGLESLRLSACAPGEPEAESVVANEEDPGEAAGEGGPATPTLLMIGDQFDAEGTTFYAVTPLSWCPHLVTVRSVPEGGLDVTQPCWDCSTCLENWLCLSCYQVHCGRYIQAHMLQHHEASGHPLVLSYADLSAWCYTCQAYVNHEVLSEAKKAAYRSKFGEEMPALP
;
A
#
# COMPACT_ATOMS: atom_id res chain seq x y z
N MET A 1 45.77 -6.70 -29.42
CA MET A 1 46.01 -5.71 -30.50
C MET A 1 44.82 -4.78 -30.45
N ALA A 2 44.92 -3.48 -30.09
CA ALA A 2 45.69 -2.39 -30.72
C ALA A 2 45.17 -2.03 -32.14
N SER A 3 44.91 -0.77 -32.51
CA SER A 3 44.81 0.52 -31.76
C SER A 3 44.48 1.70 -32.71
N GLN A 4 43.62 2.66 -32.30
CA GLN A 4 43.55 4.06 -32.83
C GLN A 4 43.15 4.22 -34.35
N GLN A 5 42.88 5.38 -34.99
CA GLN A 5 42.81 6.81 -34.60
C GLN A 5 41.94 7.71 -35.54
N GLU A 6 41.21 8.68 -34.93
CA GLU A 6 40.84 10.09 -35.26
C GLU A 6 40.89 10.82 -36.65
N LYS A 7 39.89 11.72 -36.85
CA LYS A 7 39.93 13.15 -37.38
C LYS A 7 40.18 13.42 -38.90
N PRO A 8 40.06 14.68 -39.47
CA PRO A 8 39.90 16.05 -38.89
C PRO A 8 38.80 17.00 -39.51
N GLY A 9 38.82 18.32 -39.14
CA GLY A 9 37.89 19.43 -39.57
C GLY A 9 38.34 20.25 -40.82
N PRO A 10 38.22 21.61 -40.94
CA PRO A 10 38.15 22.67 -39.87
C PRO A 10 37.45 24.08 -40.11
N SER A 11 37.37 24.92 -39.05
CA SER A 11 37.35 26.45 -39.03
C SER A 11 36.05 27.20 -39.51
N HIS A 12 35.78 28.54 -39.42
CA HIS A 12 36.19 29.83 -38.75
C HIS A 12 35.15 30.95 -39.17
N ARG A 13 34.95 32.23 -38.73
CA ARG A 13 35.31 33.30 -37.71
C ARG A 13 34.19 34.42 -37.80
N GLY A 14 33.98 35.49 -37.00
CA GLY A 14 34.57 36.12 -35.79
C GLY A 14 35.30 37.48 -36.05
N GLY A 15 35.00 38.68 -35.48
CA GLY A 15 33.95 39.20 -34.54
C GLY A 15 34.28 40.63 -33.95
N SER A 16 33.47 41.20 -33.02
CA SER A 16 33.70 42.40 -32.12
C SER A 16 33.50 43.85 -32.68
N PRO A 17 33.62 45.01 -31.93
CA PRO A 17 33.93 45.26 -30.48
C PRO A 17 33.26 46.48 -29.69
N SER A 18 33.40 46.49 -28.33
CA SER A 18 33.50 47.68 -27.39
C SER A 18 32.26 48.57 -27.04
N ARG A 19 32.13 49.36 -25.93
CA ARG A 19 32.97 49.71 -24.72
C ARG A 19 32.12 50.29 -23.54
N SER A 20 32.72 50.60 -22.36
CA SER A 20 32.12 51.07 -21.06
C SER A 20 32.46 52.56 -20.72
N PRO A 21 32.36 53.18 -19.48
CA PRO A 21 31.92 52.76 -18.10
C PRO A 21 31.22 53.85 -17.17
N SER A 22 31.13 53.56 -15.84
CA SER A 22 31.23 54.47 -14.64
C SER A 22 29.96 54.91 -13.83
N ALA A 23 30.19 55.48 -12.63
CA ALA A 23 29.27 55.50 -11.45
C ALA A 23 28.94 56.91 -10.88
N GLY A 24 28.00 57.01 -9.91
CA GLY A 24 27.69 58.26 -9.18
C GLY A 24 26.64 58.15 -8.05
N THR A 25 26.58 59.14 -7.13
CA THR A 25 25.86 59.04 -5.82
C THR A 25 25.05 60.32 -5.47
N ARG A 26 24.01 60.17 -4.62
CA ARG A 26 23.63 61.05 -3.46
C ARG A 26 22.45 62.07 -3.56
N MET A 27 21.41 61.81 -2.75
CA MET A 27 20.52 62.68 -1.90
C MET A 27 19.93 64.06 -2.34
N MET A 28 18.69 64.30 -1.83
CA MET A 28 17.92 65.57 -1.67
C MET A 28 17.37 66.27 -2.93
N GLY A 29 16.24 66.99 -2.91
CA GLY A 29 15.17 67.12 -1.89
C GLY A 29 14.49 68.51 -1.81
N GLN A 30 13.20 68.57 -1.43
CA GLN A 30 12.40 69.82 -1.11
C GLN A 30 11.97 70.67 -2.35
N LYS A 31 10.94 71.55 -2.41
CA LYS A 31 9.86 72.13 -1.52
C LYS A 31 8.86 72.96 -2.44
N ARG A 32 7.66 73.52 -2.11
CA ARG A 32 6.75 73.58 -0.93
C ARG A 32 5.34 74.21 -1.24
N GLY A 33 4.22 73.50 -0.98
CA GLY A 33 2.90 74.10 -0.61
C GLY A 33 1.98 74.63 -1.73
N GLY A 34 0.71 75.00 -1.47
CA GLY A 34 -0.12 75.00 -0.23
C GLY A 34 -1.45 75.80 -0.45
N ARG A 35 -2.43 75.95 0.46
CA ARG A 35 -2.67 75.48 1.85
C ARG A 35 -4.14 75.84 2.28
N LYS A 36 -4.62 75.34 3.45
CA LYS A 36 -5.89 75.62 4.21
C LYS A 36 -7.08 74.67 3.89
N GLY A 37 -7.90 74.19 4.85
CA GLY A 37 -7.71 74.13 6.32
C GLY A 37 -8.96 73.97 7.23
N SER A 38 -9.22 72.74 7.72
CA SER A 38 -9.59 72.30 9.11
C SER A 38 -10.54 73.15 10.02
N PRO A 39 -11.49 72.53 10.77
CA PRO A 39 -11.19 71.75 12.01
C PRO A 39 -11.87 70.34 12.07
N VAL A 40 -11.39 69.26 12.72
CA VAL A 40 -10.77 69.01 14.07
C VAL A 40 -11.83 68.95 15.20
N PRO A 41 -11.86 67.98 16.16
CA PRO A 41 -10.84 66.98 16.60
C PRO A 41 -11.32 65.49 16.49
N ARG A 42 -10.71 64.42 17.05
CA ARG A 42 -9.61 64.19 18.05
C ARG A 42 -8.87 62.86 17.77
N ALA A 43 -7.83 62.52 18.55
CA ALA A 43 -6.86 61.44 18.24
C ALA A 43 -7.18 60.04 18.86
N SER A 44 -6.44 59.03 18.40
CA SER A 44 -6.46 57.61 18.80
C SER A 44 -5.71 57.30 20.11
N PRO A 45 -5.83 56.05 20.61
CA PRO A 45 -4.61 55.26 20.89
C PRO A 45 -4.66 53.80 20.36
N SER A 46 -3.59 53.06 20.68
CA SER A 46 -3.13 51.77 20.12
C SER A 46 -3.88 50.49 20.56
N LEU A 47 -3.52 49.36 19.93
CA LEU A 47 -3.75 48.01 20.47
C LEU A 47 -3.21 47.92 21.91
N ALA A 48 -4.09 47.72 22.90
CA ALA A 48 -3.72 47.18 24.22
C ALA A 48 -4.90 46.75 25.13
N GLU A 49 -6.16 47.19 24.92
CA GLU A 49 -7.18 47.02 25.97
C GLU A 49 -8.60 46.60 25.49
N ALA A 50 -8.72 45.32 25.09
CA ALA A 50 -10.01 44.62 24.96
C ALA A 50 -10.02 43.20 25.59
N ARG A 51 -8.98 42.85 26.36
CA ARG A 51 -8.88 41.55 27.06
C ARG A 51 -9.67 41.54 28.38
N ARG A 52 -11.01 41.38 28.33
CA ARG A 52 -11.82 40.75 29.41
C ARG A 52 -13.31 40.56 29.07
N ARG A 53 -13.80 39.34 29.32
CA ARG A 53 -15.21 38.86 29.32
C ARG A 53 -15.87 38.76 27.91
N GLY A 54 -16.29 37.58 27.44
CA GLY A 54 -16.30 36.27 28.11
C GLY A 54 -16.32 35.03 27.21
N ARG A 55 -16.15 33.87 27.85
CA ARG A 55 -16.17 32.50 27.32
C ARG A 55 -17.57 32.08 26.85
N ALA A 56 -17.79 31.03 26.06
CA ALA A 56 -16.99 30.33 25.04
C ALA A 56 -17.85 29.18 24.45
N LYS A 57 -17.63 28.80 23.19
CA LYS A 57 -17.81 27.41 22.71
C LYS A 57 -16.65 27.06 21.78
N LYS A 58 -16.03 25.90 22.01
CA LYS A 58 -14.98 25.33 21.15
C LYS A 58 -15.62 24.51 20.04
N LEU A 59 -15.11 24.64 18.82
CA LEU A 59 -15.08 23.59 17.81
C LEU A 59 -13.76 23.71 17.03
N SER A 60 -13.30 22.57 16.52
CA SER A 60 -12.02 22.29 15.84
C SER A 60 -11.21 23.48 15.29
N GLN A 61 -10.01 23.66 15.84
CA GLN A 61 -8.84 24.05 15.03
C GLN A 61 -8.35 22.78 14.33
N VAL A 62 -8.69 22.62 13.05
CA VAL A 62 -7.82 21.95 12.07
C VAL A 62 -7.16 23.12 11.34
N SER A 63 -5.85 23.05 11.12
CA SER A 63 -5.01 24.22 10.91
C SER A 63 -4.78 24.55 9.44
N GLU A 64 -4.53 25.82 9.14
CA GLU A 64 -4.06 26.26 7.81
C GLU A 64 -2.76 25.55 7.41
N GLN A 65 -1.95 25.10 8.38
CA GLN A 65 -0.83 24.15 8.18
C GLN A 65 -1.24 22.95 7.31
N ASP A 66 -2.36 22.30 7.60
CA ASP A 66 -2.76 21.05 6.94
C ASP A 66 -3.10 21.29 5.46
N LEU A 67 -3.68 22.45 5.15
CA LEU A 67 -3.92 22.92 3.77
C LEU A 67 -2.63 23.33 3.04
N VAL A 68 -1.65 23.88 3.75
CA VAL A 68 -0.31 24.20 3.18
C VAL A 68 0.46 22.92 2.88
N THR A 69 0.44 21.93 3.79
CA THR A 69 1.05 20.61 3.56
C THR A 69 0.40 19.90 2.36
N ASN A 70 -0.93 19.88 2.27
CA ASN A 70 -1.65 19.29 1.13
C ASN A 70 -1.36 19.99 -0.22
N LEU A 71 -0.89 21.24 -0.22
CA LEU A 71 -0.43 21.96 -1.41
C LEU A 71 1.07 21.73 -1.71
N GLN A 72 1.83 21.16 -0.77
CA GLN A 72 3.23 20.76 -0.92
C GLN A 72 3.37 19.25 -1.25
N ASP A 73 2.43 18.41 -0.80
CA ASP A 73 2.29 17.00 -1.20
C ASP A 73 1.67 16.85 -2.63
N LEU A 74 1.35 17.96 -3.33
CA LEU A 74 1.11 17.96 -4.78
C LEU A 74 2.45 17.81 -5.53
N ASP A 75 2.91 16.57 -5.64
CA ASP A 75 4.13 16.17 -6.32
C ASP A 75 4.03 16.37 -7.85
N LEU A 76 4.20 17.63 -8.27
CA LEU A 76 4.22 18.06 -9.68
C LEU A 76 5.56 17.79 -10.37
N GLU A 77 6.35 16.79 -9.93
CA GLU A 77 7.44 16.24 -10.72
C GLU A 77 6.89 15.52 -11.97
N ALA A 78 6.79 16.28 -13.06
CA ALA A 78 6.40 15.78 -14.38
C ALA A 78 7.38 14.70 -14.88
N GLU A 79 6.98 13.43 -14.72
CA GLU A 79 7.70 12.18 -15.09
C GLU A 79 9.23 12.32 -15.12
N SER A 80 9.81 12.70 -13.97
CA SER A 80 11.26 12.61 -13.78
C SER A 80 11.72 11.15 -13.96
N ALA A 81 12.86 10.95 -14.61
CA ALA A 81 13.35 9.61 -14.93
C ALA A 81 13.54 8.81 -13.63
N VAL A 82 12.76 7.75 -13.45
CA VAL A 82 12.66 6.98 -12.20
C VAL A 82 14.05 6.66 -11.67
N PRO A 83 14.43 7.14 -10.46
CA PRO A 83 15.73 6.88 -9.87
C PRO A 83 16.07 5.38 -9.90
N SER A 84 17.31 5.07 -10.27
CA SER A 84 17.76 3.71 -10.59
C SER A 84 19.10 3.42 -9.94
N GLY A 85 19.35 2.14 -9.67
CA GLY A 85 20.53 1.70 -8.93
C GLY A 85 20.42 1.84 -7.41
N THR A 86 21.21 1.00 -6.73
CA THR A 86 21.30 0.93 -5.27
C THR A 86 22.61 1.54 -4.81
N GLY A 87 22.54 2.52 -3.91
CA GLY A 87 23.72 3.11 -3.29
C GLY A 87 24.35 2.17 -2.26
N LEU A 88 25.65 1.94 -2.36
CA LEU A 88 26.41 1.16 -1.38
C LEU A 88 27.51 2.04 -0.79
N VAL A 89 27.56 2.12 0.56
CA VAL A 89 28.72 2.68 1.27
C VAL A 89 29.45 1.56 1.99
N LEU A 90 30.74 1.44 1.72
CA LEU A 90 31.68 0.56 2.43
C LEU A 90 33.00 1.31 2.56
N ASP A 91 33.61 1.29 3.75
CA ASP A 91 34.87 1.98 4.01
C ASP A 91 35.76 1.18 4.95
N GLU A 92 36.93 0.77 4.46
CA GLU A 92 37.91 -0.04 5.21
C GLU A 92 38.36 0.65 6.52
N ARG A 93 38.26 1.98 6.61
CA ARG A 93 38.59 2.73 7.84
C ARG A 93 37.70 2.33 9.02
N MET A 94 36.44 1.91 8.77
CA MET A 94 35.52 1.42 9.81
C MET A 94 35.90 0.04 10.38
N GLY A 95 36.82 -0.68 9.74
CA GLY A 95 37.51 -1.83 10.31
C GLY A 95 38.61 -1.45 11.33
N GLY A 96 38.99 -0.18 11.43
CA GLY A 96 40.19 0.29 12.14
C GLY A 96 40.17 0.25 13.68
N PHE A 97 39.22 -0.45 14.31
CA PHE A 97 39.09 -0.51 15.77
C PHE A 97 38.56 -1.87 16.27
N HIS A 98 39.03 -2.33 17.43
CA HIS A 98 38.68 -3.62 18.05
C HIS A 98 38.79 -3.51 19.58
N CYS A 99 38.31 -4.51 20.32
CA CYS A 99 38.42 -4.56 21.78
C CYS A 99 39.83 -5.00 22.21
N SER A 100 40.67 -4.07 22.67
CA SER A 100 42.08 -4.34 23.03
C SER A 100 42.28 -5.30 24.21
N TRP A 101 41.23 -5.56 25.00
CA TRP A 101 41.29 -6.38 26.22
C TRP A 101 40.39 -7.64 26.18
N ASP A 102 39.76 -7.93 25.03
CA ASP A 102 39.02 -9.17 24.78
C ASP A 102 39.04 -9.51 23.27
N GLU A 103 39.91 -10.44 22.88
CA GLU A 103 39.99 -10.95 21.50
C GLU A 103 38.75 -11.78 21.08
N SER A 104 37.90 -12.17 22.04
CA SER A 104 36.66 -12.94 21.78
C SER A 104 35.42 -12.06 21.63
N PHE A 105 35.57 -10.73 21.72
CA PHE A 105 34.46 -9.79 21.67
C PHE A 105 33.69 -9.90 20.33
N PRO A 106 32.35 -9.98 20.34
CA PRO A 106 31.57 -10.32 19.14
C PRO A 106 31.53 -9.18 18.11
N GLU A 107 31.57 -7.93 18.56
CA GLU A 107 31.65 -6.75 17.69
C GLU A 107 33.12 -6.49 17.32
N ARG A 108 33.49 -6.83 16.07
CA ARG A 108 34.89 -6.88 15.61
C ARG A 108 35.03 -6.63 14.09
N PRO A 109 36.23 -6.23 13.59
CA PRO A 109 36.43 -5.81 12.19
C PRO A 109 36.01 -6.85 11.14
N GLU A 110 36.16 -8.14 11.47
CA GLU A 110 35.87 -9.28 10.57
C GLU A 110 34.41 -9.31 10.12
N ARG A 111 33.49 -8.63 10.83
CA ARG A 111 32.09 -8.44 10.42
C ARG A 111 31.99 -7.75 9.07
N LEU A 112 32.70 -6.63 8.88
CA LEU A 112 32.72 -5.92 7.60
C LEU A 112 33.50 -6.69 6.53
N GLN A 113 34.61 -7.34 6.90
CA GLN A 113 35.41 -8.13 5.97
C GLN A 113 34.60 -9.31 5.38
N ALA A 114 33.92 -10.09 6.23
CA ALA A 114 33.14 -11.25 5.78
C ALA A 114 32.01 -10.85 4.81
N VAL A 115 31.36 -9.71 5.06
CA VAL A 115 30.38 -9.11 4.15
C VAL A 115 31.04 -8.68 2.84
N GLN A 116 32.11 -7.87 2.89
CA GLN A 116 32.83 -7.38 1.71
C GLN A 116 33.28 -8.53 0.80
N GLU A 117 33.86 -9.59 1.38
CA GLU A 117 34.24 -10.77 0.63
C GLU A 117 33.04 -11.51 0.01
N GLN A 118 31.91 -11.61 0.71
CA GLN A 118 30.73 -12.29 0.18
C GLN A 118 30.08 -11.50 -0.96
N LEU A 119 29.90 -10.19 -0.80
CA LEU A 119 29.39 -9.31 -1.86
C LEU A 119 30.32 -9.28 -3.08
N ALA A 120 31.63 -9.47 -2.90
CA ALA A 120 32.58 -9.66 -3.99
C ALA A 120 32.45 -11.04 -4.66
N ARG A 121 32.30 -12.12 -3.88
CA ARG A 121 32.05 -13.49 -4.39
C ARG A 121 30.77 -13.58 -5.21
N ASP A 122 29.72 -12.88 -4.77
CA ASP A 122 28.39 -12.88 -5.40
C ASP A 122 28.26 -11.82 -6.52
N GLY A 123 29.33 -11.07 -6.83
CA GLY A 123 29.37 -10.06 -7.90
C GLY A 123 28.51 -8.81 -7.65
N LEU A 124 28.04 -8.61 -6.41
CA LEU A 124 27.08 -7.55 -6.08
C LEU A 124 27.72 -6.16 -5.97
N LEU A 125 29.00 -6.08 -5.56
CA LEU A 125 29.72 -4.80 -5.46
C LEU A 125 29.78 -4.03 -6.78
N GLU A 126 29.92 -4.73 -7.91
CA GLU A 126 29.98 -4.11 -9.25
C GLU A 126 28.61 -3.66 -9.78
N ARG A 127 27.51 -4.05 -9.11
CA ARG A 127 26.13 -3.68 -9.47
C ARG A 127 25.64 -2.42 -8.74
N CYS A 128 26.33 -1.99 -7.68
CA CYS A 128 25.93 -0.86 -6.85
C CYS A 128 26.56 0.46 -7.30
N VAL A 129 25.88 1.56 -7.00
CA VAL A 129 26.45 2.91 -7.06
C VAL A 129 27.30 3.11 -5.80
N HIS A 130 28.62 3.13 -5.94
CA HIS A 130 29.53 3.31 -4.80
C HIS A 130 29.50 4.77 -4.29
N ILE A 131 29.01 4.97 -3.07
CA ILE A 131 28.92 6.28 -2.43
C ILE A 131 30.06 6.42 -1.40
N GLU A 132 30.86 7.48 -1.51
CA GLU A 132 32.00 7.73 -0.60
C GLU A 132 31.53 8.15 0.81
N ALA A 133 32.09 7.50 1.84
CA ALA A 133 31.87 7.86 3.24
C ALA A 133 32.64 9.12 3.65
N ARG A 134 31.97 10.01 4.38
CA ARG A 134 32.57 11.18 5.03
C ARG A 134 32.40 11.11 6.55
N PRO A 135 33.23 11.81 7.34
CA PRO A 135 32.90 12.08 8.74
C PRO A 135 31.61 12.91 8.86
N ALA A 136 30.78 12.57 9.85
CA ALA A 136 29.74 13.45 10.36
C ALA A 136 30.37 14.68 11.04
N THR A 137 29.71 15.84 10.94
CA THR A 137 30.09 17.07 11.62
C THR A 137 29.52 17.13 13.03
N PRO A 138 30.11 17.91 13.97
CA PRO A 138 29.53 18.08 15.31
C PRO A 138 28.08 18.58 15.29
N GLN A 139 27.72 19.41 14.31
CA GLN A 139 26.35 19.90 14.12
C GLN A 139 25.38 18.78 13.75
N GLU A 140 25.81 17.83 12.90
CA GLU A 140 25.02 16.65 12.54
C GLU A 140 24.86 15.70 13.73
N LEU A 141 25.87 15.56 14.60
CA LEU A 141 25.74 14.80 15.85
C LEU A 141 24.77 15.48 16.84
N GLN A 142 24.82 16.81 16.96
CA GLN A 142 23.96 17.62 17.84
C GLN A 142 22.46 17.52 17.53
N LEU A 143 22.08 16.99 16.36
CA LEU A 143 20.69 16.67 16.00
C LEU A 143 20.05 15.64 16.96
N VAL A 144 20.87 14.86 17.65
CA VAL A 144 20.46 13.80 18.57
C VAL A 144 21.20 13.89 19.91
N HIS A 145 22.50 14.12 19.90
CA HIS A 145 23.40 13.94 21.05
C HIS A 145 23.66 15.25 21.81
N SER A 146 23.99 15.16 23.10
CA SER A 146 24.42 16.33 23.87
C SER A 146 25.82 16.78 23.45
N GLN A 147 26.09 18.08 23.56
CA GLN A 147 27.41 18.63 23.23
C GLN A 147 28.49 18.08 24.17
N GLU A 148 28.12 17.90 25.44
CA GLU A 148 28.95 17.35 26.51
C GLU A 148 29.36 15.90 26.21
N TYR A 149 28.45 15.08 25.69
CA TYR A 149 28.74 13.71 25.26
C TYR A 149 29.60 13.66 24.00
N ILE A 150 29.32 14.53 23.01
CA ILE A 150 30.14 14.66 21.79
C ILE A 150 31.58 15.07 22.15
N GLU A 151 31.76 16.04 23.06
CA GLU A 151 33.09 16.47 23.53
C GLU A 151 33.83 15.36 24.30
N LEU A 152 33.13 14.60 25.15
CA LEU A 152 33.70 13.44 25.85
C LEU A 152 34.17 12.38 24.85
N MET A 153 33.31 11.97 23.91
CA MET A 153 33.66 10.98 22.87
C MET A 153 34.82 11.48 21.98
N ALA A 154 34.85 12.77 21.64
CA ALA A 154 35.92 13.39 20.86
C ALA A 154 37.29 13.42 21.56
N SER A 155 37.33 13.23 22.88
CA SER A 155 38.56 13.12 23.67
C SER A 155 39.13 11.69 23.78
N THR A 156 38.37 10.67 23.35
CA THR A 156 38.81 9.27 23.40
C THR A 156 40.04 8.95 22.54
N PRO A 157 40.29 9.56 21.35
CA PRO A 157 41.48 9.26 20.55
C PRO A 157 42.82 9.63 21.20
N GLN A 158 42.80 10.38 22.31
CA GLN A 158 43.99 10.80 23.06
C GLN A 158 44.16 10.06 24.40
N MET A 159 43.22 9.20 24.78
CA MET A 159 43.27 8.41 26.01
C MET A 159 44.17 7.17 25.87
N THR A 160 44.78 6.75 26.98
CA THR A 160 45.45 5.45 27.08
C THR A 160 44.44 4.31 27.17
N GLU A 161 44.87 3.08 26.87
CA GLU A 161 44.03 1.87 27.00
C GLU A 161 43.36 1.73 28.38
N SER A 162 44.07 2.07 29.46
CA SER A 162 43.52 2.03 30.82
C SER A 162 42.42 3.09 31.04
N GLU A 163 42.52 4.26 30.43
CA GLU A 163 41.51 5.32 30.50
C GLU A 163 40.30 4.98 29.62
N LEU A 164 40.53 4.46 28.41
CA LEU A 164 39.49 3.95 27.50
C LEU A 164 38.68 2.83 28.15
N ARG A 165 39.35 1.87 28.82
CA ARG A 165 38.70 0.81 29.58
C ARG A 165 37.91 1.38 30.76
N THR A 166 38.52 2.26 31.56
CA THR A 166 37.85 2.89 32.71
C THR A 166 36.59 3.65 32.29
N LEU A 167 36.59 4.30 31.11
CA LEU A 167 35.42 4.96 30.54
C LEU A 167 34.41 3.95 29.98
N SER A 168 34.86 2.89 29.31
CA SER A 168 33.99 1.80 28.82
C SER A 168 33.22 1.15 29.97
N ASP A 169 33.89 0.90 31.10
CA ASP A 169 33.32 0.32 32.33
C ASP A 169 32.26 1.23 33.00
N THR A 170 32.03 2.47 32.52
CA THR A 170 30.92 3.35 32.97
C THR A 170 29.63 3.17 32.17
N TYR A 171 29.69 2.48 31.04
CA TYR A 171 28.57 2.24 30.13
C TYR A 171 28.26 0.74 30.04
N ASP A 172 27.00 0.39 29.72
CA ASP A 172 26.61 -1.01 29.58
C ASP A 172 26.97 -1.57 28.18
N SER A 173 27.72 -2.68 28.20
CA SER A 173 28.02 -3.52 27.04
C SER A 173 28.68 -2.79 25.86
N VAL A 174 29.79 -2.09 26.13
CA VAL A 174 30.60 -1.39 25.12
C VAL A 174 32.11 -1.60 25.34
N TYR A 175 32.91 -1.20 24.36
CA TYR A 175 34.35 -0.98 24.51
C TYR A 175 34.78 0.28 23.75
N LEU A 176 35.96 0.80 24.07
CA LEU A 176 36.55 1.96 23.42
C LEU A 176 37.99 1.68 22.98
N HIS A 177 38.33 2.19 21.80
CA HIS A 177 39.64 2.12 21.17
C HIS A 177 39.95 3.52 20.60
N PRO A 178 41.21 3.95 20.42
CA PRO A 178 41.52 5.32 19.96
C PRO A 178 40.87 5.69 18.61
N ASN A 179 40.60 4.69 17.75
CA ASN A 179 39.89 4.88 16.49
C ASN A 179 38.36 4.77 16.57
N SER A 180 37.75 4.43 17.72
CA SER A 180 36.28 4.29 17.84
C SER A 180 35.54 5.56 17.45
N PHE A 181 35.97 6.73 17.95
CA PHE A 181 35.37 8.02 17.60
C PHE A 181 35.47 8.37 16.10
N PRO A 182 36.65 8.38 15.44
CA PRO A 182 36.71 8.66 14.01
C PRO A 182 36.00 7.60 13.14
N CYS A 183 35.90 6.34 13.58
CA CYS A 183 35.05 5.34 12.91
C CYS A 183 33.57 5.64 13.08
N ALA A 184 33.11 6.04 14.27
CA ALA A 184 31.72 6.45 14.50
C ALA A 184 31.32 7.68 13.67
N LEU A 185 32.23 8.66 13.50
CA LEU A 185 31.99 9.77 12.58
C LEU A 185 31.79 9.30 11.13
N LEU A 186 32.59 8.34 10.66
CA LEU A 186 32.45 7.76 9.32
C LEU A 186 31.17 6.93 9.19
N ALA A 187 30.79 6.15 10.21
CA ALA A 187 29.57 5.35 10.25
C ALA A 187 28.32 6.23 10.13
N THR A 188 28.22 7.29 10.92
CA THR A 188 27.10 8.24 10.82
C THR A 188 27.12 8.96 9.47
N GLY A 189 28.26 9.52 9.06
CA GLY A 189 28.35 10.33 7.84
C GLY A 189 28.24 9.54 6.53
N ALA A 190 28.51 8.23 6.55
CA ALA A 190 28.17 7.28 5.48
C ALA A 190 26.66 7.23 5.24
N LEU A 191 25.87 7.05 6.31
CA LEU A 191 24.42 7.01 6.20
C LEU A 191 23.85 8.36 5.71
N LEU A 192 24.40 9.49 6.19
CA LEU A 192 24.02 10.83 5.70
C LEU A 192 24.32 11.04 4.20
N ARG A 193 25.35 10.38 3.65
CA ARG A 193 25.66 10.41 2.22
C ARG A 193 24.67 9.60 1.37
N LEU A 194 24.13 8.50 1.90
CA LEU A 194 23.01 7.81 1.25
C LEU A 194 21.72 8.63 1.33
N VAL A 195 21.42 9.27 2.48
CA VAL A 195 20.25 10.18 2.59
C VAL A 195 20.32 11.28 1.54
N ASP A 196 21.49 11.90 1.35
CA ASP A 196 21.71 12.89 0.31
C ASP A 196 21.48 12.33 -1.11
N ALA A 197 22.12 11.21 -1.45
CA ALA A 197 22.02 10.60 -2.77
C ALA A 197 20.56 10.18 -3.10
N LEU A 198 19.85 9.63 -2.11
CA LEU A 198 18.44 9.22 -2.24
C LEU A 198 17.52 10.42 -2.50
N MET A 199 17.66 11.49 -1.71
CA MET A 199 16.77 12.65 -1.77
C MET A 199 17.01 13.54 -2.99
N VAL A 200 18.16 13.45 -3.66
CA VAL A 200 18.42 14.12 -4.95
C VAL A 200 18.23 13.21 -6.19
N GLY A 201 17.78 11.97 -6.00
CA GLY A 201 17.54 11.01 -7.09
C GLY A 201 18.80 10.40 -7.72
N GLU A 202 19.96 10.48 -7.07
CA GLU A 202 21.21 9.81 -7.50
C GLU A 202 21.10 8.28 -7.40
N ILE A 203 20.29 7.77 -6.45
CA ILE A 203 20.01 6.35 -6.20
C ILE A 203 18.53 6.15 -5.85
N ARG A 204 17.99 4.95 -6.06
CA ARG A 204 16.62 4.59 -5.67
C ARG A 204 16.50 4.23 -4.19
N ASN A 205 17.47 3.45 -3.71
CA ASN A 205 17.57 2.87 -2.38
C ASN A 205 19.05 2.68 -2.02
N GLY A 206 19.38 2.23 -0.81
CA GLY A 206 20.79 1.99 -0.46
C GLY A 206 21.06 1.21 0.81
N LEU A 207 22.33 0.85 1.00
CA LEU A 207 22.87 0.09 2.13
C LEU A 207 24.19 0.71 2.61
N ALA A 208 24.27 1.00 3.91
CA ALA A 208 25.49 1.48 4.56
C ALA A 208 26.11 0.34 5.40
N LEU A 209 27.25 -0.19 4.96
CA LEU A 209 28.03 -1.21 5.66
C LEU A 209 28.95 -0.53 6.68
N VAL A 210 28.36 -0.15 7.81
CA VAL A 210 28.97 0.72 8.81
C VAL A 210 29.41 -0.02 10.07
N ARG A 211 30.36 0.59 10.79
CA ARG A 211 30.83 0.12 12.08
C ARG A 211 31.52 1.27 12.83
N PRO A 212 31.22 1.54 14.12
CA PRO A 212 30.30 0.83 15.02
C PRO A 212 28.82 0.94 14.61
N PRO A 213 27.96 0.06 15.17
CA PRO A 213 26.50 0.22 15.13
C PRO A 213 26.05 1.50 15.86
N GLY A 214 24.76 1.83 15.75
CA GLY A 214 24.14 3.03 16.29
C GLY A 214 22.85 2.84 17.09
N HIS A 215 21.99 1.86 16.81
CA HIS A 215 20.59 1.86 17.30
C HIS A 215 20.43 1.90 18.84
N HIS A 216 21.39 1.37 19.61
CA HIS A 216 21.39 1.45 21.08
C HIS A 216 21.90 2.78 21.67
N ALA A 217 22.65 3.59 20.91
CA ALA A 217 23.25 4.81 21.43
C ALA A 217 22.17 5.84 21.81
N GLN A 218 22.32 6.42 23.00
CA GLN A 218 21.39 7.37 23.59
C GLN A 218 21.96 8.78 23.48
N ARG A 219 21.13 9.81 23.78
CA ARG A 219 21.54 11.23 23.75
C ARG A 219 22.87 11.55 24.47
N GLU A 220 23.16 10.84 25.55
CA GLU A 220 24.28 11.15 26.47
C GLU A 220 25.12 9.92 26.86
N ASN A 221 24.81 8.74 26.30
CA ASN A 221 25.42 7.47 26.69
C ASN A 221 25.76 6.59 25.49
N MET A 222 26.93 5.94 25.55
CA MET A 222 27.18 4.73 24.78
C MET A 222 26.36 3.57 25.39
N ASN A 223 25.94 2.62 24.56
CA ASN A 223 25.32 1.36 25.01
C ASN A 223 25.39 0.33 23.87
N GLY A 224 25.46 -0.97 24.17
CA GLY A 224 25.29 -2.03 23.17
C GLY A 224 26.21 -1.89 21.96
N TYR A 225 27.50 -1.73 22.20
CA TYR A 225 28.55 -1.44 21.20
C TYR A 225 28.39 -0.13 20.40
N CYS A 226 27.30 0.62 20.58
CA CYS A 226 26.98 1.84 19.82
C CYS A 226 27.58 3.10 20.47
N MET A 227 28.16 3.98 19.65
CA MET A 227 28.66 5.31 20.09
C MET A 227 27.72 6.44 19.70
N PHE A 228 27.32 6.53 18.44
CA PHE A 228 26.38 7.53 17.93
C PHE A 228 25.25 6.84 17.18
N ASN A 229 24.03 7.31 17.42
CA ASN A 229 22.84 6.72 16.82
C ASN A 229 22.69 7.09 15.33
N ASN A 230 23.38 6.33 14.48
CA ASN A 230 23.46 6.53 13.03
C ASN A 230 22.07 6.78 12.42
N VAL A 231 21.13 5.87 12.67
CA VAL A 231 19.77 5.89 12.10
C VAL A 231 18.96 7.09 12.61
N ALA A 232 18.99 7.39 13.91
CA ALA A 232 18.28 8.55 14.45
C ALA A 232 18.85 9.89 13.95
N ILE A 233 20.17 9.99 13.78
CA ILE A 233 20.81 11.17 13.19
C ILE A 233 20.40 11.32 11.72
N ALA A 234 20.38 10.22 10.96
CA ALA A 234 19.92 10.23 9.56
C ALA A 234 18.45 10.64 9.43
N ALA A 235 17.57 10.20 10.33
CA ALA A 235 16.18 10.66 10.38
C ALA A 235 16.10 12.17 10.59
N ARG A 236 16.75 12.70 11.65
CA ARG A 236 16.77 14.15 11.92
C ARG A 236 17.40 14.96 10.78
N TYR A 237 18.42 14.42 10.11
CA TYR A 237 19.07 15.05 8.97
C TYR A 237 18.13 15.16 7.76
N ALA A 238 17.37 14.10 7.46
CA ALA A 238 16.36 14.12 6.41
C ALA A 238 15.24 15.15 6.70
N GLN A 239 14.85 15.31 7.97
CA GLN A 239 13.90 16.34 8.40
C GLN A 239 14.46 17.77 8.23
N GLU A 240 15.66 18.05 8.76
CA GLU A 240 16.21 19.41 8.77
C GLU A 240 16.69 19.87 7.38
N LYS A 241 17.40 19.00 6.64
CA LYS A 241 18.03 19.35 5.36
C LYS A 241 17.14 19.13 4.14
N HIS A 242 16.36 18.04 4.15
CA HIS A 242 15.55 17.60 2.99
C HIS A 242 14.04 17.73 3.23
N HIS A 243 13.63 18.28 4.37
CA HIS A 243 12.24 18.59 4.74
C HIS A 243 11.27 17.40 4.71
N VAL A 244 11.80 16.18 4.86
CA VAL A 244 11.01 14.95 5.00
C VAL A 244 10.18 15.05 6.28
N SER A 245 8.86 14.97 6.17
CA SER A 245 7.93 15.23 7.28
C SER A 245 7.49 13.96 8.03
N ARG A 246 7.54 12.80 7.37
CA ARG A 246 7.15 11.50 7.96
C ARG A 246 8.18 10.44 7.60
N ILE A 247 8.89 9.92 8.61
CA ILE A 247 9.93 8.90 8.46
C ILE A 247 9.53 7.63 9.21
N LEU A 248 9.62 6.48 8.55
CA LEU A 248 9.52 5.18 9.22
C LEU A 248 10.94 4.68 9.50
N ILE A 249 11.19 4.28 10.75
CA ILE A 249 12.36 3.49 11.15
C ILE A 249 11.88 2.07 11.45
N VAL A 250 12.46 1.08 10.77
CA VAL A 250 12.25 -0.34 11.03
C VAL A 250 13.52 -0.90 11.67
N ASP A 251 13.42 -1.46 12.87
CA ASP A 251 14.50 -2.18 13.52
C ASP A 251 14.19 -3.69 13.50
N TRP A 252 15.00 -4.44 12.78
CA TRP A 252 14.90 -5.91 12.70
C TRP A 252 16.08 -6.61 13.38
N ASP A 253 16.97 -5.85 14.04
CA ASP A 253 18.00 -6.42 14.89
C ASP A 253 17.35 -7.23 16.02
N VAL A 254 18.02 -8.30 16.46
CA VAL A 254 17.46 -9.16 17.50
C VAL A 254 17.43 -8.48 18.88
N HIS A 255 18.11 -7.34 19.04
CA HIS A 255 18.11 -6.51 20.24
C HIS A 255 17.23 -5.27 20.03
N HIS A 256 16.53 -4.84 21.08
CA HIS A 256 15.71 -3.63 21.01
C HIS A 256 16.58 -2.36 20.91
N GLY A 257 16.48 -1.60 19.81
CA GLY A 257 17.07 -0.27 19.61
C GLY A 257 16.49 0.84 20.51
N GLN A 258 16.54 0.65 21.82
CA GLN A 258 16.03 1.58 22.83
C GLN A 258 16.61 3.00 22.70
N GLY A 259 17.82 3.15 22.15
CA GLY A 259 18.39 4.44 21.79
C GLY A 259 17.48 5.20 20.81
N ILE A 260 17.07 4.54 19.71
CA ILE A 260 16.13 5.10 18.72
C ILE A 260 14.79 5.41 19.39
N GLN A 261 14.21 4.47 20.16
CA GLN A 261 12.96 4.72 20.88
C GLN A 261 13.04 5.99 21.71
N PHE A 262 14.03 6.13 22.60
CA PHE A 262 14.12 7.28 23.52
C PHE A 262 14.30 8.63 22.81
N ILE A 263 14.80 8.65 21.57
CA ILE A 263 14.97 9.87 20.76
C ILE A 263 13.65 10.32 20.11
N PHE A 264 12.75 9.38 19.79
CA PHE A 264 11.47 9.65 19.11
C PHE A 264 10.22 9.35 19.94
N GLU A 265 10.39 8.90 21.19
CA GLU A 265 9.36 8.56 22.20
C GLU A 265 8.21 9.58 22.33
N GLN A 266 8.44 10.86 22.00
CA GLN A 266 7.41 11.92 22.03
C GLN A 266 7.13 12.59 20.67
N ASP A 267 7.61 12.02 19.56
CA ASP A 267 7.64 12.68 18.24
C ASP A 267 6.86 11.90 17.15
N PRO A 268 5.64 12.33 16.78
CA PRO A 268 4.84 11.65 15.76
C PRO A 268 5.32 11.86 14.31
N SER A 269 6.41 12.61 14.09
CA SER A 269 7.03 12.74 12.76
C SER A 269 7.92 11.54 12.40
N VAL A 270 8.26 10.70 13.38
CA VAL A 270 9.04 9.47 13.19
C VAL A 270 8.29 8.30 13.82
N LEU A 271 7.85 7.38 12.98
CA LEU A 271 7.31 6.08 13.40
C LEU A 271 8.49 5.13 13.59
N TYR A 272 8.64 4.56 14.79
CA TYR A 272 9.64 3.54 15.09
C TYR A 272 8.94 2.19 15.32
N PHE A 273 9.38 1.16 14.61
CA PHE A 273 8.97 -0.22 14.80
C PHE A 273 10.20 -1.07 15.14
N SER A 274 10.09 -1.99 16.10
CA SER A 274 11.16 -2.93 16.45
C SER A 274 10.64 -4.34 16.71
N VAL A 275 11.29 -5.35 16.13
CA VAL A 275 10.97 -6.77 16.32
C VAL A 275 12.18 -7.56 16.84
N HIS A 276 12.21 -7.81 18.15
CA HIS A 276 13.42 -8.17 18.89
C HIS A 276 13.17 -9.29 19.92
N ARG A 277 14.23 -10.00 20.33
CA ARG A 277 14.19 -10.95 21.46
C ARG A 277 13.97 -10.18 22.76
N TYR A 278 13.09 -10.70 23.61
CA TYR A 278 12.73 -10.06 24.89
C TYR A 278 12.66 -11.06 26.04
N GLU A 279 12.03 -12.24 25.82
CA GLU A 279 11.84 -13.27 26.83
C GLU A 279 11.32 -12.72 28.18
N GLN A 280 10.25 -11.93 28.14
CA GLN A 280 9.66 -11.26 29.32
C GLN A 280 10.64 -10.31 30.05
N GLY A 281 11.59 -9.70 29.32
CA GLY A 281 12.63 -8.82 29.85
C GLY A 281 13.86 -9.55 30.36
N ARG A 282 13.96 -10.87 30.17
CA ARG A 282 15.14 -11.65 30.56
C ARG A 282 16.29 -11.54 29.55
N PHE A 283 16.00 -11.19 28.29
CA PHE A 283 17.04 -10.87 27.31
C PHE A 283 17.48 -9.41 27.41
N TRP A 284 18.74 -9.14 27.05
CA TRP A 284 19.34 -7.81 27.08
C TRP A 284 18.68 -6.90 26.02
N PRO A 285 18.38 -5.61 26.29
CA PRO A 285 18.83 -4.77 27.41
C PRO A 285 17.98 -4.84 28.70
N HIS A 286 17.12 -5.85 28.88
CA HIS A 286 16.32 -6.08 30.10
C HIS A 286 15.32 -4.97 30.45
N LEU A 287 14.90 -4.16 29.47
CA LEU A 287 14.07 -2.98 29.69
C LEU A 287 12.58 -3.27 29.56
N LYS A 288 11.79 -2.89 30.57
CA LYS A 288 10.32 -2.86 30.46
C LYS A 288 9.80 -1.91 29.37
N ALA A 289 10.64 -1.00 28.89
CA ALA A 289 10.35 -0.12 27.76
C ALA A 289 10.43 -0.82 26.39
N SER A 290 11.00 -2.03 26.31
CA SER A 290 10.99 -2.86 25.10
C SER A 290 9.69 -3.66 24.94
N ASP A 291 8.84 -3.72 25.97
CA ASP A 291 7.57 -4.47 25.90
C ASP A 291 6.57 -3.81 24.95
N TRP A 292 5.63 -4.59 24.40
CA TRP A 292 4.56 -4.13 23.50
C TRP A 292 3.64 -3.08 24.15
N ARG A 293 3.68 -2.96 25.49
CA ARG A 293 2.97 -1.94 26.27
C ARG A 293 3.55 -0.53 26.10
N ALA A 294 4.82 -0.41 25.69
CA ALA A 294 5.52 0.86 25.50
C ALA A 294 5.21 1.46 24.12
N THR A 295 4.04 2.11 24.00
CA THR A 295 3.51 2.64 22.74
C THR A 295 3.99 4.05 22.38
N GLY A 296 5.00 4.59 23.07
CA GLY A 296 5.38 6.00 23.03
C GLY A 296 4.54 6.88 23.96
N SER A 297 4.85 8.17 24.06
CA SER A 297 4.23 9.09 25.02
C SER A 297 4.04 10.51 24.50
N GLY A 298 3.31 11.35 25.25
CA GLY A 298 3.10 12.76 24.88
C GLY A 298 2.36 12.92 23.54
N LYS A 299 3.09 13.37 22.50
CA LYS A 299 2.58 13.42 21.11
C LYS A 299 2.96 12.20 20.27
N GLY A 300 4.01 11.46 20.65
CA GLY A 300 4.49 10.25 19.97
C GLY A 300 3.74 8.98 20.40
N GLN A 301 2.72 9.10 21.24
CA GLN A 301 1.91 7.94 21.63
C GLN A 301 1.18 7.35 20.41
N GLY A 302 1.42 6.06 20.16
CA GLY A 302 1.07 5.31 18.97
C GLY A 302 2.23 5.05 18.01
N TYR A 303 3.31 5.85 18.07
CA TYR A 303 4.40 5.90 17.08
C TYR A 303 5.68 5.14 17.49
N THR A 304 5.64 4.41 18.60
CA THR A 304 6.64 3.40 18.98
C THR A 304 5.93 2.05 19.00
N VAL A 305 6.34 1.11 18.15
CA VAL A 305 5.69 -0.20 17.94
C VAL A 305 6.67 -1.32 18.24
N ASN A 306 6.58 -1.90 19.44
CA ASN A 306 7.47 -2.98 19.87
C ASN A 306 6.78 -4.35 19.73
N VAL A 307 7.43 -5.27 19.00
CA VAL A 307 7.05 -6.68 18.86
C VAL A 307 8.08 -7.55 19.61
N PRO A 308 7.89 -7.80 20.91
CA PRO A 308 8.84 -8.56 21.72
C PRO A 308 8.67 -10.07 21.56
N TRP A 309 9.68 -10.76 21.05
CA TRP A 309 9.72 -12.23 21.00
C TRP A 309 10.02 -12.83 22.37
N ASN A 310 9.04 -13.60 22.87
CA ASN A 310 9.09 -14.23 24.20
C ASN A 310 9.64 -15.66 24.20
N GLN A 311 10.10 -16.16 23.05
CA GLN A 311 10.81 -17.42 22.86
C GLN A 311 11.95 -17.22 21.84
N VAL A 312 12.93 -18.13 21.87
CA VAL A 312 14.02 -18.20 20.87
C VAL A 312 13.64 -19.13 19.70
N GLY A 313 14.44 -19.14 18.63
CA GLY A 313 14.21 -20.00 17.47
C GLY A 313 13.09 -19.54 16.52
N MET A 314 12.68 -18.27 16.60
CA MET A 314 11.73 -17.66 15.65
C MET A 314 12.25 -17.74 14.22
N ARG A 315 11.37 -18.06 13.26
CA ARG A 315 11.67 -18.35 11.86
C ARG A 315 11.11 -17.25 10.92
N ASP A 316 11.39 -17.38 9.63
CA ASP A 316 10.90 -16.46 8.59
C ASP A 316 9.39 -16.17 8.68
N GLY A 317 8.57 -17.19 8.99
CA GLY A 317 7.12 -17.02 9.17
C GLY A 317 6.73 -16.09 10.32
N ASP A 318 7.45 -16.11 11.45
CA ASP A 318 7.19 -15.24 12.60
C ASP A 318 7.47 -13.76 12.27
N TYR A 319 8.57 -13.50 11.56
CA TYR A 319 8.97 -12.17 11.10
C TYR A 319 8.07 -11.66 9.96
N ILE A 320 7.72 -12.50 9.00
CA ILE A 320 6.81 -12.14 7.90
C ILE A 320 5.40 -11.85 8.43
N SER A 321 4.89 -12.64 9.39
CA SER A 321 3.61 -12.33 10.05
C SER A 321 3.65 -11.03 10.88
N SER A 322 4.78 -10.66 11.49
CA SER A 322 4.88 -9.35 12.16
C SER A 322 4.84 -8.18 11.16
N PHE A 323 5.46 -8.36 9.99
CA PHE A 323 5.43 -7.36 8.92
C PHE A 323 4.02 -7.23 8.32
N LEU A 324 3.40 -8.35 7.95
CA LEU A 324 2.07 -8.37 7.32
C LEU A 324 0.96 -7.91 8.25
N HIS A 325 0.92 -8.36 9.51
CA HIS A 325 -0.19 -8.04 10.40
C HIS A 325 -0.01 -6.73 11.19
N VAL A 326 1.22 -6.28 11.45
CA VAL A 326 1.48 -5.10 12.30
C VAL A 326 2.13 -3.97 11.50
N LEU A 327 3.30 -4.19 10.91
CA LEU A 327 4.10 -3.10 10.33
C LEU A 327 3.45 -2.48 9.09
N LEU A 328 3.14 -3.27 8.06
CA LEU A 328 2.64 -2.73 6.78
C LEU A 328 1.28 -2.04 6.89
N PRO A 329 0.28 -2.55 7.66
CA PRO A 329 -0.95 -1.82 7.93
C PRO A 329 -0.69 -0.44 8.55
N ILE A 330 0.12 -0.38 9.63
CA ILE A 330 0.48 0.87 10.29
C ILE A 330 1.24 1.81 9.33
N ALA A 331 2.21 1.29 8.58
CA ALA A 331 3.02 2.06 7.64
C ALA A 331 2.18 2.67 6.49
N LEU A 332 1.18 1.95 5.99
CA LEU A 332 0.26 2.49 4.99
C LEU A 332 -0.65 3.59 5.56
N GLU A 333 -1.11 3.50 6.81
CA GLU A 333 -1.86 4.60 7.46
C GLU A 333 -0.93 5.81 7.80
N PHE A 334 0.35 5.55 8.08
CA PHE A 334 1.36 6.59 8.38
C PHE A 334 1.88 7.33 7.13
N GLN A 335 1.85 6.71 5.95
CA GLN A 335 2.34 7.29 4.68
C GLN A 335 3.78 7.88 4.79
N PRO A 336 4.80 7.07 5.11
CA PRO A 336 6.18 7.55 5.22
C PRO A 336 6.68 8.07 3.86
N GLN A 337 7.36 9.21 3.88
CA GLN A 337 8.04 9.80 2.73
C GLN A 337 9.47 9.23 2.55
N MET A 338 9.96 8.50 3.56
CA MET A 338 11.25 7.81 3.58
C MET A 338 11.21 6.65 4.59
N VAL A 339 11.90 5.55 4.28
CA VAL A 339 12.10 4.42 5.20
C VAL A 339 13.59 4.25 5.51
N LEU A 340 13.92 4.18 6.80
CA LEU A 340 15.21 3.79 7.31
C LEU A 340 15.11 2.42 7.98
N VAL A 341 16.15 1.61 7.87
CA VAL A 341 16.22 0.31 8.56
C VAL A 341 17.48 0.23 9.42
N ALA A 342 17.28 -0.05 10.71
CA ALA A 342 18.31 -0.57 11.61
C ALA A 342 18.45 -2.07 11.28
N ALA A 343 19.45 -2.38 10.45
CA ALA A 343 19.58 -3.67 9.78
C ALA A 343 20.60 -4.56 10.51
N GLY A 344 20.18 -5.11 11.64
CA GLY A 344 20.88 -6.21 12.30
C GLY A 344 20.70 -7.54 11.57
N PHE A 345 21.65 -8.47 11.72
CA PHE A 345 21.58 -9.82 11.15
C PHE A 345 21.86 -10.92 12.18
N ASP A 346 21.66 -10.64 13.46
CA ASP A 346 21.76 -11.59 14.59
C ASP A 346 20.44 -12.33 14.85
N ALA A 347 19.33 -11.91 14.26
CA ALA A 347 18.14 -12.75 14.14
C ALA A 347 18.30 -13.93 13.15
N MET A 348 19.42 -13.98 12.42
CA MET A 348 19.76 -15.10 11.53
C MET A 348 20.08 -16.39 12.30
N LEU A 349 19.78 -17.53 11.68
CA LEU A 349 20.17 -18.83 12.19
C LEU A 349 21.69 -18.93 12.45
N GLY A 350 22.03 -19.43 13.64
CA GLY A 350 23.40 -19.69 14.05
C GLY A 350 24.13 -18.48 14.64
N ASP A 351 23.46 -17.34 14.82
CA ASP A 351 24.03 -16.22 15.58
C ASP A 351 24.15 -16.55 17.09
N PRO A 352 25.30 -16.26 17.74
CA PRO A 352 25.53 -16.58 19.16
C PRO A 352 24.86 -15.61 20.15
N LYS A 353 24.13 -14.59 19.71
CA LYS A 353 23.36 -13.65 20.55
C LYS A 353 21.86 -13.80 20.34
N GLY A 354 21.40 -13.85 19.08
CA GLY A 354 19.96 -13.91 18.81
C GLY A 354 19.31 -15.24 19.17
N GLU A 355 20.00 -16.37 18.93
CA GLU A 355 19.44 -17.73 19.07
C GLU A 355 18.14 -17.95 18.24
N MET A 356 17.93 -17.13 17.20
CA MET A 356 16.81 -17.22 16.28
C MET A 356 17.11 -18.13 15.08
N ALA A 357 16.14 -18.28 14.19
CA ALA A 357 16.17 -19.20 13.06
C ALA A 357 15.64 -18.58 11.76
N ALA A 358 15.75 -17.26 11.60
CA ALA A 358 15.51 -16.60 10.31
C ALA A 358 16.61 -16.96 9.29
N THR A 359 16.28 -16.92 8.01
CA THR A 359 17.14 -17.31 6.89
C THR A 359 17.49 -16.10 6.01
N PRO A 360 18.50 -16.19 5.11
CA PRO A 360 18.77 -15.11 4.16
C PRO A 360 17.54 -14.79 3.28
N GLY A 361 16.71 -15.80 3.01
CA GLY A 361 15.44 -15.62 2.31
C GLY A 361 14.46 -14.77 3.12
N GLY A 362 14.32 -15.02 4.43
CA GLY A 362 13.53 -14.17 5.32
C GLY A 362 13.87 -12.68 5.16
N PHE A 363 15.15 -12.31 5.26
CA PHE A 363 15.59 -10.92 5.11
C PHE A 363 15.38 -10.34 3.71
N ALA A 364 15.52 -11.13 2.64
CA ALA A 364 15.14 -10.71 1.29
C ALA A 364 13.64 -10.34 1.23
N HIS A 365 12.76 -11.19 1.78
CA HIS A 365 11.32 -10.91 1.82
C HIS A 365 10.97 -9.70 2.70
N LEU A 366 11.60 -9.53 3.88
CA LEU A 366 11.41 -8.33 4.70
C LEU A 366 11.83 -7.05 3.94
N THR A 367 12.95 -7.12 3.19
CA THR A 367 13.43 -6.01 2.34
C THR A 367 12.40 -5.68 1.25
N HIS A 368 11.91 -6.69 0.53
CA HIS A 368 10.91 -6.54 -0.54
C HIS A 368 9.60 -5.93 -0.05
N LEU A 369 9.09 -6.38 1.11
CA LEU A 369 7.88 -5.83 1.71
C LEU A 369 8.01 -4.32 2.00
N LEU A 370 9.17 -3.86 2.48
CA LEU A 370 9.43 -2.43 2.72
C LEU A 370 9.62 -1.61 1.44
N MET A 371 10.04 -2.21 0.32
CA MET A 371 10.19 -1.53 -0.97
C MET A 371 8.86 -1.05 -1.58
N SER A 372 7.70 -1.49 -1.05
CA SER A 372 6.39 -0.92 -1.37
C SER A 372 6.20 0.51 -0.85
N LEU A 373 6.90 0.87 0.24
CA LEU A 373 6.71 2.12 0.95
C LEU A 373 7.54 3.26 0.36
N ALA A 374 7.09 4.50 0.55
CA ALA A 374 7.85 5.72 0.20
C ALA A 374 8.36 5.79 -1.26
N ARG A 375 7.67 5.15 -2.23
CA ARG A 375 8.15 4.98 -3.63
C ARG A 375 9.54 4.32 -3.71
N GLY A 376 9.80 3.36 -2.83
CA GLY A 376 11.07 2.64 -2.76
C GLY A 376 12.22 3.42 -2.09
N LYS A 377 11.96 4.60 -1.52
CA LYS A 377 12.95 5.44 -0.80
C LYS A 377 13.38 4.80 0.52
N LEU A 378 14.20 3.77 0.41
CA LEU A 378 14.60 2.83 1.47
C LEU A 378 16.12 2.86 1.66
N ILE A 379 16.60 3.10 2.88
CA ILE A 379 18.02 2.98 3.23
C ILE A 379 18.21 2.06 4.44
N LEU A 380 19.10 1.09 4.31
CA LEU A 380 19.51 0.17 5.36
C LEU A 380 20.85 0.60 5.97
N CYS A 381 20.97 0.51 7.29
CA CYS A 381 22.18 0.76 8.07
C CYS A 381 22.56 -0.52 8.81
N LEU A 382 23.76 -1.06 8.61
CA LEU A 382 24.21 -2.27 9.32
C LEU A 382 24.30 -2.00 10.84
N GLU A 383 23.61 -2.81 11.64
CA GLU A 383 23.64 -2.76 13.10
C GLU A 383 24.38 -4.00 13.66
N GLY A 384 23.69 -4.98 14.26
CA GLY A 384 24.24 -6.21 14.82
C GLY A 384 24.47 -7.37 13.83
N GLY A 385 24.47 -8.61 14.34
CA GLY A 385 24.90 -9.81 13.61
C GLY A 385 26.38 -10.15 13.81
N TYR A 386 26.65 -11.30 14.42
CA TYR A 386 27.96 -11.68 14.97
C TYR A 386 28.47 -13.04 14.49
N ASN A 387 27.59 -13.94 14.01
CA ASN A 387 28.04 -15.03 13.15
C ASN A 387 28.39 -14.48 11.76
N LEU A 388 29.69 -14.47 11.45
CA LEU A 388 30.23 -13.90 10.21
C LEU A 388 29.65 -14.51 8.93
N CYS A 389 29.29 -15.80 8.94
CA CYS A 389 28.70 -16.47 7.78
C CYS A 389 27.23 -16.06 7.61
N SER A 390 26.45 -16.13 8.70
CA SER A 390 25.04 -15.76 8.70
C SER A 390 24.83 -14.28 8.36
N LEU A 391 25.65 -13.39 8.93
CA LEU A 391 25.71 -11.97 8.60
C LEU A 391 25.95 -11.75 7.09
N ALA A 392 27.02 -12.35 6.55
CA ALA A 392 27.41 -12.13 5.16
C ALA A 392 26.36 -12.64 4.15
N LEU A 393 25.72 -13.78 4.44
CA LEU A 393 24.63 -14.31 3.61
C LEU A 393 23.36 -13.47 3.70
N GLY A 394 22.96 -13.01 4.90
CA GLY A 394 21.80 -12.15 5.10
C GLY A 394 21.95 -10.81 4.37
N VAL A 395 23.12 -10.16 4.52
CA VAL A 395 23.44 -8.92 3.80
C VAL A 395 23.44 -9.11 2.27
N SER A 396 23.95 -10.24 1.77
CA SER A 396 23.94 -10.54 0.32
C SER A 396 22.52 -10.68 -0.23
N ALA A 397 21.66 -11.47 0.42
CA ALA A 397 20.27 -11.66 0.02
C ALA A 397 19.44 -10.36 0.07
N THR A 398 19.64 -9.55 1.11
CA THR A 398 19.06 -8.20 1.21
C THR A 398 19.53 -7.28 0.07
N LEU A 399 20.83 -7.29 -0.27
CA LEU A 399 21.36 -6.41 -1.33
C LEU A 399 20.90 -6.84 -2.73
N GLN A 400 20.74 -8.15 -2.99
CA GLN A 400 20.10 -8.68 -4.19
C GLN A 400 18.68 -8.11 -4.36
N THR A 401 17.88 -8.13 -3.29
CA THR A 401 16.52 -7.55 -3.31
C THR A 401 16.52 -6.05 -3.58
N LEU A 402 17.40 -5.28 -2.94
CA LEU A 402 17.53 -3.83 -3.19
C LEU A 402 17.88 -3.54 -4.67
N LEU A 403 18.73 -4.37 -5.27
CA LEU A 403 19.14 -4.30 -6.67
C LEU A 403 18.04 -4.75 -7.66
N GLY A 404 16.89 -5.23 -7.17
CA GLY A 404 15.74 -5.63 -7.99
C GLY A 404 15.73 -7.09 -8.43
N ASP A 405 16.58 -7.94 -7.84
CA ASP A 405 16.49 -9.40 -8.04
C ASP A 405 15.18 -9.95 -7.43
N PRO A 406 14.62 -11.04 -7.98
CA PRO A 406 13.45 -11.69 -7.38
C PRO A 406 13.76 -12.22 -5.98
N CYS A 407 12.76 -12.21 -5.09
CA CYS A 407 12.85 -12.90 -3.80
C CYS A 407 13.14 -14.40 -4.01
N PRO A 408 14.03 -15.02 -3.22
CA PRO A 408 14.27 -16.46 -3.29
C PRO A 408 13.06 -17.21 -2.73
N MET A 409 12.69 -18.36 -3.32
CA MET A 409 11.66 -19.21 -2.72
C MET A 409 12.07 -19.68 -1.32
N LEU A 410 11.19 -19.49 -0.34
CA LEU A 410 11.43 -19.90 1.04
C LEU A 410 11.37 -21.43 1.17
N ALA A 411 12.36 -22.01 1.83
CA ALA A 411 12.58 -23.47 1.85
C ALA A 411 11.51 -24.25 2.66
N THR A 412 10.69 -23.57 3.46
CA THR A 412 9.59 -24.15 4.23
C THR A 412 8.39 -23.20 4.25
N PRO A 413 7.14 -23.72 4.30
CA PRO A 413 5.93 -22.95 4.64
C PRO A 413 6.13 -21.96 5.79
N CYS A 414 5.68 -20.71 5.61
CA CYS A 414 5.77 -19.66 6.62
C CYS A 414 4.63 -19.74 7.65
N VAL A 415 4.63 -20.82 8.43
CA VAL A 415 3.78 -20.99 9.61
C VAL A 415 4.39 -20.22 10.79
N PRO A 416 3.74 -19.18 11.34
CA PRO A 416 4.18 -18.55 12.58
C PRO A 416 3.86 -19.43 13.80
N CYS A 417 4.69 -19.37 14.83
CA CYS A 417 4.52 -20.14 16.05
C CYS A 417 3.52 -19.48 17.03
N PRO A 418 2.95 -20.24 17.98
CA PRO A 418 2.02 -19.69 18.98
C PRO A 418 2.59 -18.54 19.82
N SER A 419 3.91 -18.53 20.09
CA SER A 419 4.55 -17.44 20.85
C SER A 419 4.69 -16.15 20.05
N ALA A 420 4.88 -16.24 18.74
CA ALA A 420 4.86 -15.07 17.86
C ALA A 420 3.44 -14.53 17.76
N LEU A 421 2.46 -15.38 17.41
CA LEU A 421 1.04 -15.03 17.34
C LEU A 421 0.53 -14.34 18.62
N ALA A 422 0.91 -14.82 19.80
CA ALA A 422 0.59 -14.16 21.07
C ALA A 422 1.19 -12.74 21.17
N SER A 423 2.46 -12.57 20.81
CA SER A 423 3.15 -11.27 20.83
C SER A 423 2.55 -10.30 19.79
N LEU A 424 2.14 -10.79 18.62
CA LEU A 424 1.42 -10.01 17.60
C LEU A 424 0.04 -9.56 18.12
N SER A 425 -0.75 -10.47 18.70
CA SER A 425 -2.05 -10.13 19.30
C SER A 425 -1.94 -9.08 20.41
N CYS A 426 -0.94 -9.19 21.29
CA CYS A 426 -0.66 -8.18 22.32
C CYS A 426 -0.28 -6.82 21.72
N THR A 427 0.58 -6.80 20.71
CA THR A 427 0.98 -5.57 20.01
C THR A 427 -0.22 -4.91 19.31
N LEU A 428 -1.01 -5.68 18.57
CA LEU A 428 -2.24 -5.20 17.92
C LEU A 428 -3.25 -4.67 18.95
N ALA A 429 -3.39 -5.32 20.11
CA ALA A 429 -4.28 -4.86 21.17
C ALA A 429 -3.86 -3.49 21.74
N ALA A 430 -2.56 -3.26 21.93
CA ALA A 430 -2.03 -1.98 22.39
C ALA A 430 -2.05 -0.88 21.33
N HIS A 431 -1.92 -1.21 20.05
CA HIS A 431 -1.88 -0.21 18.95
C HIS A 431 -3.24 0.19 18.37
N ARG A 432 -4.28 -0.62 18.59
CA ARG A 432 -5.69 -0.36 18.23
C ARG A 432 -6.25 1.04 18.60
N PRO A 433 -5.87 1.69 19.72
CA PRO A 433 -6.38 3.03 20.04
C PRO A 433 -5.84 4.16 19.14
N PHE A 434 -4.77 3.90 18.38
CA PHE A 434 -4.02 4.91 17.64
C PHE A 434 -4.16 4.77 16.11
N TRP A 435 -4.23 3.53 15.61
CA TRP A 435 -4.24 3.20 14.18
C TRP A 435 -5.60 2.63 13.77
N LYS A 436 -6.30 3.31 12.85
CA LYS A 436 -7.67 3.00 12.43
C LYS A 436 -7.77 1.76 11.53
N VAL A 437 -6.66 1.37 10.91
CA VAL A 437 -6.50 0.10 10.20
C VAL A 437 -6.53 -1.11 11.16
N ILE A 438 -6.13 -0.93 12.42
CA ILE A 438 -6.18 -1.98 13.45
C ILE A 438 -7.54 -1.94 14.14
N GLN A 439 -8.44 -2.86 13.77
CA GLN A 439 -9.74 -3.02 14.42
C GLN A 439 -9.89 -4.41 15.05
N ARG A 440 -10.87 -4.59 15.94
CA ARG A 440 -11.18 -5.93 16.48
C ARG A 440 -11.95 -6.74 15.43
N PHE A 441 -11.28 -7.72 14.83
CA PHE A 441 -11.97 -8.92 14.36
C PHE A 441 -12.69 -9.54 15.57
N GLN A 442 -14.02 -9.55 15.58
CA GLN A 442 -14.79 -10.08 16.70
C GLN A 442 -14.89 -11.60 16.58
N SER A 443 -14.00 -12.32 17.25
CA SER A 443 -14.13 -13.77 17.38
C SER A 443 -15.41 -14.12 18.14
N ALA A 444 -16.26 -14.95 17.54
CA ALA A 444 -17.30 -15.67 18.26
C ALA A 444 -16.68 -16.52 19.42
N PRO A 445 -17.43 -16.82 20.50
CA PRO A 445 -16.92 -17.67 21.57
C PRO A 445 -16.45 -19.03 21.03
N GLU A 446 -15.37 -19.56 21.62
CA GLU A 446 -14.70 -20.77 21.13
C GLU A 446 -15.59 -22.02 21.24
N ASP A 447 -16.04 -22.54 20.08
CA ASP A 447 -16.50 -23.91 19.98
C ASP A 447 -15.34 -24.88 20.26
N LYS A 448 -15.57 -25.83 21.16
CA LYS A 448 -14.53 -26.68 21.76
C LYS A 448 -14.21 -27.93 20.94
N GLU A 449 -14.25 -27.82 19.61
CA GLU A 449 -13.94 -28.92 18.71
C GLU A 449 -12.43 -29.10 18.55
N LYS A 450 -11.93 -30.27 18.97
CA LYS A 450 -10.51 -30.61 19.02
C LYS A 450 -10.02 -31.26 17.72
N ASP A 451 -10.08 -30.55 16.60
CA ASP A 451 -9.38 -30.95 15.37
C ASP A 451 -8.33 -29.91 14.94
N HIS A 452 -7.41 -29.62 15.86
CA HIS A 452 -6.20 -28.87 15.54
C HIS A 452 -5.23 -29.79 14.79
N ARG A 453 -5.26 -29.75 13.46
CA ARG A 453 -4.14 -30.21 12.64
C ARG A 453 -2.94 -29.30 12.91
N GLU A 454 -2.10 -29.73 13.85
CA GLU A 454 -0.86 -29.06 14.21
C GLU A 454 0.19 -29.40 13.15
N VAL A 455 0.53 -28.43 12.27
CA VAL A 455 1.54 -28.64 11.24
C VAL A 455 2.91 -28.73 11.91
N SER A 456 3.40 -29.95 12.07
CA SER A 456 4.72 -30.22 12.65
C SER A 456 5.81 -29.73 11.70
N LEU A 457 6.22 -28.48 11.88
CA LEU A 457 7.41 -27.93 11.23
C LEU A 457 8.63 -28.78 11.60
N GLY A 458 9.35 -29.25 10.58
CA GLY A 458 10.61 -29.95 10.79
C GLY A 458 11.65 -29.10 11.53
N PRO A 459 12.75 -29.71 12.01
CA PRO A 459 13.87 -28.95 12.55
C PRO A 459 14.36 -27.90 11.53
N PRO A 460 14.85 -26.73 11.97
CA PRO A 460 15.39 -25.74 11.05
C PRO A 460 16.57 -26.34 10.25
N PRO A 461 16.80 -25.89 9.00
CA PRO A 461 17.91 -26.37 8.18
C PRO A 461 19.24 -26.12 8.88
N ASN A 462 20.21 -27.04 8.79
CA ASN A 462 21.53 -26.81 9.38
C ASN A 462 22.25 -25.61 8.70
N LEU A 463 23.14 -24.92 9.41
CA LEU A 463 23.93 -23.82 8.86
C LEU A 463 24.78 -24.26 7.64
N GLU A 464 25.25 -25.51 7.63
CA GLU A 464 25.94 -26.13 6.47
C GLU A 464 25.03 -26.31 5.23
N ALA A 465 23.71 -26.29 5.40
CA ALA A 465 22.75 -26.31 4.29
C ALA A 465 22.47 -24.90 3.76
N LEU A 466 22.47 -23.88 4.63
CA LEU A 466 22.39 -22.46 4.23
C LEU A 466 23.69 -21.96 3.57
N GLY A 467 24.86 -22.52 3.97
CA GLY A 467 26.17 -22.21 3.39
C GLY A 467 26.49 -22.95 2.09
N LYS A 468 25.58 -23.81 1.59
CA LYS A 468 25.61 -24.23 0.19
C LYS A 468 25.01 -23.10 -0.65
N PRO A 469 25.49 -22.86 -1.89
CA PRO A 469 24.76 -22.01 -2.81
C PRO A 469 23.33 -22.54 -2.98
N LEU A 470 22.32 -21.66 -2.82
CA LEU A 470 20.96 -21.87 -3.36
C LEU A 470 21.12 -22.40 -4.79
N GLU A 471 20.60 -23.61 -5.07
CA GLU A 471 21.10 -24.55 -6.09
C GLU A 471 21.58 -23.90 -7.40
N GLN A 472 22.88 -23.50 -7.42
CA GLN A 472 23.50 -22.66 -8.45
C GLN A 472 22.53 -21.66 -9.10
N ALA A 473 21.89 -20.81 -8.27
CA ALA A 473 20.82 -19.87 -8.61
C ALA A 473 20.83 -19.50 -10.09
N LEU A 474 19.95 -20.17 -10.86
CA LEU A 474 20.04 -20.19 -12.32
C LEU A 474 20.04 -18.75 -12.85
N PRO A 475 20.89 -18.42 -13.85
CA PRO A 475 21.09 -17.06 -14.30
C PRO A 475 19.75 -16.36 -14.54
N LEU A 476 19.60 -15.17 -13.96
CA LEU A 476 18.37 -14.38 -14.10
C LEU A 476 18.05 -14.18 -15.59
N PRO A 477 16.77 -14.31 -15.98
CA PRO A 477 16.38 -14.23 -17.38
C PRO A 477 16.76 -12.88 -17.97
N LEU A 478 17.23 -12.88 -19.22
CA LEU A 478 17.74 -11.68 -19.89
C LEU A 478 16.67 -10.57 -20.03
N ASN A 479 15.40 -10.95 -19.96
CA ASN A 479 14.25 -10.06 -19.90
C ASN A 479 13.44 -10.37 -18.64
N ARG A 480 13.05 -9.36 -17.86
CA ARG A 480 12.30 -9.57 -16.62
C ARG A 480 10.84 -9.97 -16.88
N THR A 481 10.19 -9.30 -17.82
CA THR A 481 8.73 -9.32 -17.97
C THR A 481 8.32 -9.70 -19.38
N GLY A 482 7.51 -10.75 -19.52
CA GLY A 482 6.86 -11.15 -20.77
C GLY A 482 5.56 -10.40 -21.03
N LEU A 483 5.23 -10.18 -22.29
CA LEU A 483 4.01 -9.50 -22.73
C LEU A 483 3.37 -10.28 -23.87
N VAL A 484 2.17 -10.81 -23.66
CA VAL A 484 1.34 -11.43 -24.71
C VAL A 484 0.18 -10.50 -25.08
N TYR A 485 0.03 -10.20 -26.36
CA TYR A 485 -1.09 -9.46 -26.94
C TYR A 485 -1.27 -9.89 -28.41
N ASP A 486 -2.51 -9.94 -28.90
CA ASP A 486 -2.80 -10.24 -30.30
C ASP A 486 -4.11 -9.57 -30.74
N GLU A 487 -4.06 -8.80 -31.82
CA GLU A 487 -5.20 -8.06 -32.36
C GLU A 487 -6.35 -8.95 -32.83
N ARG A 488 -6.11 -10.24 -33.15
CA ARG A 488 -7.17 -11.17 -33.59
C ARG A 488 -8.21 -11.43 -32.49
N MET A 489 -7.86 -11.22 -31.21
CA MET A 489 -8.82 -11.25 -30.10
C MET A 489 -9.88 -10.13 -30.18
N MET A 490 -9.71 -9.13 -31.07
CA MET A 490 -10.71 -8.11 -31.38
C MET A 490 -11.84 -8.60 -32.30
N GLU A 491 -11.70 -9.75 -32.97
CA GLU A 491 -12.72 -10.30 -33.89
C GLU A 491 -14.02 -10.74 -33.16
N HIS A 492 -13.97 -10.90 -31.84
CA HIS A 492 -15.13 -11.16 -31.00
C HIS A 492 -15.85 -9.85 -30.62
N PHE A 493 -17.07 -9.62 -31.12
CA PHE A 493 -17.85 -8.41 -30.81
C PHE A 493 -19.36 -8.69 -30.80
N ASN A 494 -20.13 -7.86 -30.10
CA ASN A 494 -21.58 -7.99 -30.00
C ASN A 494 -22.24 -7.41 -31.27
N MET A 495 -23.00 -8.24 -31.99
CA MET A 495 -23.65 -7.86 -33.26
C MET A 495 -25.00 -7.14 -33.08
N TRP A 496 -25.46 -6.94 -31.83
CA TRP A 496 -26.78 -6.38 -31.52
C TRP A 496 -26.73 -5.18 -30.58
N ASP A 497 -25.83 -5.19 -29.60
CA ASP A 497 -25.58 -4.06 -28.72
C ASP A 497 -24.17 -3.50 -28.90
N SER A 498 -24.08 -2.30 -29.49
CA SER A 498 -22.83 -1.57 -29.66
C SER A 498 -22.34 -0.84 -28.40
N HIS A 499 -23.10 -0.89 -27.30
CA HIS A 499 -22.75 -0.29 -26.00
C HIS A 499 -22.33 -1.35 -24.97
N HIS A 500 -22.25 -2.62 -25.39
CA HIS A 500 -21.88 -3.73 -24.53
C HIS A 500 -20.52 -3.49 -23.83
N PRO A 501 -20.40 -3.70 -22.51
CA PRO A 501 -19.24 -3.27 -21.74
C PRO A 501 -17.98 -4.06 -22.10
N GLU A 502 -18.09 -5.38 -22.26
CA GLU A 502 -17.01 -6.21 -22.81
C GLU A 502 -16.98 -6.00 -24.35
N ARG A 503 -15.91 -5.38 -24.84
CA ARG A 503 -15.77 -4.90 -26.23
C ARG A 503 -14.31 -4.90 -26.73
N PRO A 504 -14.06 -4.98 -28.05
CA PRO A 504 -12.72 -5.09 -28.63
C PRO A 504 -11.73 -4.00 -28.20
N GLU A 505 -12.20 -2.78 -27.99
CA GLU A 505 -11.37 -1.61 -27.65
C GLU A 505 -10.64 -1.77 -26.32
N ARG A 506 -11.08 -2.68 -25.43
CA ARG A 506 -10.44 -2.95 -24.13
C ARG A 506 -8.96 -3.28 -24.28
N ILE A 507 -8.66 -4.35 -25.04
CA ILE A 507 -7.27 -4.78 -25.25
C ILE A 507 -6.48 -3.81 -26.13
N ALA A 508 -7.15 -3.14 -27.07
CA ALA A 508 -6.51 -2.18 -27.97
C ALA A 508 -6.02 -0.93 -27.24
N GLN A 509 -6.83 -0.37 -26.32
CA GLN A 509 -6.43 0.78 -25.51
C GLN A 509 -5.34 0.43 -24.51
N ILE A 510 -5.40 -0.74 -23.86
CA ILE A 510 -4.32 -1.19 -22.97
C ILE A 510 -3.00 -1.31 -23.77
N ALA A 511 -3.00 -1.97 -24.93
CA ALA A 511 -1.80 -2.15 -25.77
C ALA A 511 -1.27 -0.84 -26.37
N GLN A 512 -2.15 0.08 -26.77
CA GLN A 512 -1.79 1.43 -27.20
C GLN A 512 -1.10 2.19 -26.06
N HIS A 513 -1.73 2.25 -24.89
CA HIS A 513 -1.25 3.00 -23.73
C HIS A 513 0.08 2.43 -23.17
N HIS A 514 0.26 1.11 -23.17
CA HIS A 514 1.56 0.48 -22.88
C HIS A 514 2.66 0.90 -23.86
N THR A 515 2.30 1.21 -25.10
CA THR A 515 3.25 1.67 -26.13
C THR A 515 3.54 3.16 -25.99
N GLU A 516 2.52 3.98 -25.67
CA GLU A 516 2.64 5.41 -25.38
C GLU A 516 3.52 5.68 -24.15
N LEU A 517 3.34 4.91 -23.08
CA LEU A 517 4.17 4.96 -21.85
C LEU A 517 5.54 4.28 -22.00
N GLY A 518 5.89 3.75 -23.18
CA GLY A 518 7.18 3.07 -23.40
C GLY A 518 7.37 1.80 -22.58
N LEU A 519 6.28 1.14 -22.14
CA LEU A 519 6.32 -0.13 -21.40
C LEU A 519 6.49 -1.33 -22.35
N SER A 520 5.80 -1.35 -23.49
CA SER A 520 5.91 -2.46 -24.46
C SER A 520 7.36 -2.77 -24.89
N PRO A 521 8.24 -1.77 -25.16
CA PRO A 521 9.65 -2.02 -25.50
C PRO A 521 10.54 -2.46 -24.32
N ARG A 522 10.04 -2.44 -23.09
CA ARG A 522 10.73 -2.93 -21.88
C ARG A 522 10.40 -4.40 -21.58
N CYS A 523 9.34 -4.94 -22.19
CA CYS A 523 8.92 -6.33 -22.07
C CYS A 523 9.47 -7.19 -23.22
N LEU A 524 9.57 -8.50 -23.00
CA LEU A 524 9.75 -9.47 -24.09
C LEU A 524 8.37 -9.76 -24.72
N PRO A 525 8.13 -9.43 -26.01
CA PRO A 525 6.91 -9.86 -26.69
C PRO A 525 6.90 -11.38 -26.86
N LEU A 526 5.86 -12.02 -26.33
CA LEU A 526 5.65 -13.47 -26.36
C LEU A 526 4.53 -13.83 -27.36
N PRO A 527 4.64 -14.94 -28.11
CA PRO A 527 3.69 -15.27 -29.17
C PRO A 527 2.36 -15.82 -28.61
N ALA A 528 1.25 -15.18 -28.97
CA ALA A 528 -0.09 -15.71 -28.70
C ALA A 528 -0.39 -16.93 -29.59
N ARG A 529 -0.66 -18.08 -28.96
CA ARG A 529 -1.12 -19.30 -29.63
C ARG A 529 -2.59 -19.58 -29.30
N SER A 530 -3.28 -20.35 -30.13
CA SER A 530 -4.56 -20.93 -29.74
C SER A 530 -4.31 -22.12 -28.80
N ALA A 531 -5.07 -22.21 -27.71
CA ALA A 531 -5.07 -23.39 -26.84
C ALA A 531 -5.39 -24.64 -27.67
N THR A 532 -4.75 -25.76 -27.36
CA THR A 532 -5.04 -27.08 -27.96
C THR A 532 -6.39 -27.61 -27.49
N ASP A 533 -6.87 -28.70 -28.09
CA ASP A 533 -8.10 -29.35 -27.61
C ASP A 533 -7.85 -30.02 -26.24
N ASP A 534 -6.67 -30.65 -26.06
CA ASP A 534 -6.26 -31.30 -24.80
C ASP A 534 -6.12 -30.30 -23.64
N GLU A 535 -5.58 -29.10 -23.91
CA GLU A 535 -5.49 -28.00 -22.92
C GLU A 535 -6.87 -27.56 -22.44
N LEU A 536 -7.85 -27.41 -23.34
CA LEU A 536 -9.23 -27.08 -22.96
C LEU A 536 -9.90 -28.22 -22.19
N LEU A 537 -9.66 -29.48 -22.59
CA LEU A 537 -10.20 -30.68 -21.94
C LEU A 537 -9.69 -30.88 -20.50
N SER A 538 -8.62 -30.19 -20.10
CA SER A 538 -8.14 -30.18 -18.71
C SER A 538 -9.07 -29.46 -17.71
N CYS A 539 -9.96 -28.58 -18.22
CA CYS A 539 -10.91 -27.80 -17.42
C CYS A 539 -12.36 -27.95 -17.88
N HIS A 540 -12.61 -28.20 -19.17
CA HIS A 540 -13.94 -28.18 -19.78
C HIS A 540 -14.30 -29.52 -20.43
N SER A 541 -15.58 -29.81 -20.62
CA SER A 541 -16.02 -31.05 -21.27
C SER A 541 -15.91 -31.01 -22.80
N GLU A 542 -15.71 -32.19 -23.39
CA GLU A 542 -15.70 -32.39 -24.85
C GLU A 542 -17.00 -31.89 -25.50
N GLU A 543 -18.15 -32.19 -24.89
CA GLU A 543 -19.48 -31.73 -25.37
C GLU A 543 -19.60 -30.20 -25.35
N TYR A 544 -19.13 -29.54 -24.29
CA TYR A 544 -19.14 -28.07 -24.21
C TYR A 544 -18.17 -27.44 -25.22
N ILE A 545 -16.96 -27.97 -25.35
CA ILE A 545 -15.96 -27.49 -26.31
C ILE A 545 -16.49 -27.63 -27.76
N ASP A 546 -17.09 -28.76 -28.11
CA ASP A 546 -17.72 -28.97 -29.43
C ASP A 546 -18.94 -28.07 -29.66
N ARG A 547 -19.72 -27.78 -28.61
CA ARG A 547 -20.86 -26.86 -28.68
C ARG A 547 -20.41 -25.42 -28.95
N VAL A 548 -19.41 -24.90 -28.21
CA VAL A 548 -18.84 -23.57 -28.47
C VAL A 548 -18.17 -23.53 -29.85
N ARG A 549 -17.47 -24.59 -30.25
CA ARG A 549 -16.86 -24.74 -31.59
C ARG A 549 -17.87 -24.69 -32.73
N ALA A 550 -19.06 -25.28 -32.55
CA ALA A 550 -20.12 -25.27 -33.55
C ALA A 550 -20.65 -23.85 -33.84
N THR A 551 -20.51 -22.91 -32.89
CA THR A 551 -20.99 -21.52 -33.05
C THR A 551 -20.37 -20.80 -34.24
N SER A 552 -19.10 -21.07 -34.58
CA SER A 552 -18.44 -20.50 -35.76
C SER A 552 -19.10 -20.87 -37.11
N GLY A 553 -19.93 -21.91 -37.14
CA GLY A 553 -20.75 -22.28 -38.31
C GLY A 553 -22.18 -21.71 -38.31
N LEU A 554 -22.62 -21.06 -37.23
CA LEU A 554 -23.98 -20.55 -37.06
C LEU A 554 -24.19 -19.19 -37.74
N LYS A 555 -25.44 -18.91 -38.11
CA LYS A 555 -25.84 -17.59 -38.62
C LYS A 555 -26.09 -16.64 -37.44
N PRO A 556 -26.00 -15.31 -37.61
CA PRO A 556 -26.19 -14.35 -36.52
C PRO A 556 -27.46 -14.59 -35.68
N ARG A 557 -28.62 -14.86 -36.28
CA ARG A 557 -29.86 -15.13 -35.50
C ARG A 557 -29.81 -16.39 -34.65
N ASP A 558 -29.01 -17.37 -35.03
CA ASP A 558 -28.85 -18.62 -34.30
C ASP A 558 -27.74 -18.46 -33.23
N LEU A 559 -26.69 -17.69 -33.52
CA LEU A 559 -25.70 -17.19 -32.54
C LEU A 559 -26.36 -16.39 -31.40
N HIS A 560 -27.34 -15.53 -31.71
CA HIS A 560 -28.08 -14.77 -30.71
C HIS A 560 -28.80 -15.70 -29.74
N ARG A 561 -29.58 -16.65 -30.28
CA ARG A 561 -30.33 -17.63 -29.49
C ARG A 561 -29.44 -18.54 -28.65
N GLU A 562 -28.26 -18.89 -29.17
CA GLU A 562 -27.30 -19.69 -28.42
C GLU A 562 -26.72 -18.88 -27.25
N GLY A 563 -26.44 -17.58 -27.45
CA GLY A 563 -26.08 -16.65 -26.38
C GLY A 563 -27.18 -16.47 -25.33
N GLU A 564 -28.44 -16.32 -25.75
CA GLU A 564 -29.63 -16.30 -24.88
C GLU A 564 -29.82 -17.59 -24.04
N SER A 565 -29.10 -18.69 -24.35
CA SER A 565 -29.13 -19.92 -23.54
C SER A 565 -28.13 -19.94 -22.37
N TYR A 566 -27.30 -18.91 -22.24
CA TYR A 566 -26.28 -18.74 -21.20
C TYR A 566 -26.48 -17.42 -20.43
N ASN A 567 -25.96 -17.34 -19.21
CA ASN A 567 -26.10 -16.13 -18.37
C ASN A 567 -25.06 -15.06 -18.79
N SER A 568 -25.54 -13.89 -19.24
CA SER A 568 -24.69 -12.76 -19.68
C SER A 568 -23.64 -13.12 -20.74
N ILE A 569 -24.06 -13.77 -21.83
CA ILE A 569 -23.19 -14.13 -22.97
C ILE A 569 -23.72 -13.56 -24.28
N TYR A 570 -22.81 -13.03 -25.10
CA TYR A 570 -23.05 -12.70 -26.50
C TYR A 570 -22.07 -13.50 -27.38
N ILE A 571 -22.52 -14.02 -28.52
CA ILE A 571 -21.69 -14.89 -29.37
C ILE A 571 -21.56 -14.30 -30.79
N SER A 572 -20.34 -14.33 -31.32
CA SER A 572 -19.99 -13.97 -32.70
C SER A 572 -19.36 -15.18 -33.41
N PRO A 573 -19.25 -15.18 -34.76
CA PRO A 573 -18.62 -16.30 -35.48
C PRO A 573 -17.16 -16.57 -35.06
N HIS A 574 -16.51 -15.57 -34.45
CA HIS A 574 -15.11 -15.59 -34.02
C HIS A 574 -14.95 -15.80 -32.50
N SER A 575 -16.04 -15.94 -31.73
CA SER A 575 -15.97 -16.15 -30.27
C SER A 575 -15.08 -17.32 -29.88
N PHE A 576 -15.27 -18.49 -30.52
CA PHE A 576 -14.48 -19.69 -30.25
C PHE A 576 -12.98 -19.50 -30.57
N SER A 577 -12.63 -18.86 -31.69
CA SER A 577 -11.23 -18.62 -32.06
C SER A 577 -10.57 -17.58 -31.14
N CYS A 578 -11.28 -16.54 -30.71
CA CYS A 578 -10.78 -15.57 -29.74
C CYS A 578 -10.58 -16.20 -28.36
N ALA A 579 -11.55 -16.97 -27.86
CA ALA A 579 -11.46 -17.66 -26.57
C ALA A 579 -10.30 -18.66 -26.52
N ARG A 580 -10.07 -19.42 -27.61
CA ARG A 580 -8.87 -20.26 -27.75
C ARG A 580 -7.58 -19.44 -27.73
N LEU A 581 -7.57 -18.28 -28.39
CA LEU A 581 -6.38 -17.42 -28.45
C LEU A 581 -6.08 -16.76 -27.09
N ALA A 582 -7.10 -16.43 -26.30
CA ALA A 582 -6.95 -15.94 -24.92
C ALA A 582 -6.37 -17.02 -23.99
N ALA A 583 -6.96 -18.22 -23.96
CA ALA A 583 -6.48 -19.33 -23.13
C ALA A 583 -5.07 -19.79 -23.53
N GLY A 584 -4.78 -19.87 -24.84
CA GLY A 584 -3.46 -20.25 -25.34
C GLY A 584 -2.41 -19.16 -25.16
N ALA A 585 -2.79 -17.88 -25.16
CA ALA A 585 -1.91 -16.78 -24.77
C ALA A 585 -1.52 -16.83 -23.28
N ALA A 586 -2.46 -17.20 -22.40
CA ALA A 586 -2.14 -17.45 -20.98
C ALA A 586 -1.20 -18.66 -20.82
N CYS A 587 -1.40 -19.73 -21.61
CA CYS A 587 -0.47 -20.86 -21.67
C CYS A 587 0.94 -20.45 -22.14
N SER A 588 1.07 -19.71 -23.26
CA SER A 588 2.37 -19.18 -23.75
C SER A 588 3.15 -18.40 -22.69
N LEU A 589 2.44 -17.60 -21.87
CA LEU A 589 3.05 -16.82 -20.81
C LEU A 589 3.59 -17.72 -19.69
N VAL A 590 2.82 -18.72 -19.28
CA VAL A 590 3.22 -19.68 -18.24
C VAL A 590 4.33 -20.61 -18.73
N GLU A 591 4.31 -21.06 -19.99
CA GLU A 591 5.40 -21.78 -20.65
C GLU A 591 6.72 -20.98 -20.54
N ALA A 592 6.71 -19.69 -20.91
CA ALA A 592 7.89 -18.84 -20.89
C ALA A 592 8.43 -18.54 -19.48
N ILE A 593 7.54 -18.45 -18.46
CA ILE A 593 7.92 -18.29 -17.06
C ILE A 593 8.57 -19.58 -16.52
N LEU A 594 7.93 -20.75 -16.73
CA LEU A 594 8.46 -22.03 -16.26
C LEU A 594 9.76 -22.44 -16.97
N ALA A 595 9.90 -22.08 -18.25
CA ALA A 595 11.14 -22.23 -19.02
C ALA A 595 12.25 -21.23 -18.65
N ARG A 596 11.94 -20.21 -17.83
CA ARG A 596 12.82 -19.09 -17.46
C ARG A 596 13.32 -18.28 -18.66
N GLU A 597 12.47 -18.09 -19.67
CA GLU A 597 12.70 -17.09 -20.73
C GLU A 597 12.39 -15.67 -20.20
N VAL A 598 11.45 -15.57 -19.26
CA VAL A 598 11.10 -14.37 -18.48
C VAL A 598 10.92 -14.73 -17.00
N GLN A 599 10.98 -13.74 -16.11
CA GLN A 599 10.75 -13.94 -14.68
C GLN A 599 9.25 -13.90 -14.33
N ASN A 600 8.52 -12.99 -14.98
CA ASN A 600 7.10 -12.74 -14.80
C ASN A 600 6.46 -12.25 -16.11
N GLY A 601 5.18 -11.92 -16.12
CA GLY A 601 4.59 -11.21 -17.26
C GLY A 601 3.09 -10.98 -17.20
N LEU A 602 2.55 -10.50 -18.33
CA LEU A 602 1.13 -10.19 -18.49
C LEU A 602 0.58 -10.63 -19.86
N ALA A 603 -0.70 -11.00 -19.88
CA ALA A 603 -1.46 -11.38 -21.06
C ALA A 603 -2.66 -10.42 -21.22
N ILE A 604 -2.58 -9.55 -22.22
CA ILE A 604 -3.65 -8.60 -22.60
C ILE A 604 -4.61 -9.34 -23.53
N VAL A 605 -5.53 -10.11 -22.93
CA VAL A 605 -6.40 -11.08 -23.63
C VAL A 605 -7.89 -10.74 -23.55
N ARG A 606 -8.69 -11.28 -24.48
CA ARG A 606 -10.16 -11.34 -24.39
C ARG A 606 -10.72 -12.41 -25.36
N PRO A 607 -11.94 -12.96 -25.15
CA PRO A 607 -12.83 -12.78 -23.99
C PRO A 607 -12.21 -13.22 -22.65
N PRO A 608 -12.77 -12.80 -21.52
CA PRO A 608 -12.38 -13.28 -20.19
C PRO A 608 -12.68 -14.78 -20.00
N GLY A 609 -12.27 -15.33 -18.86
CA GLY A 609 -12.38 -16.75 -18.52
C GLY A 609 -12.92 -17.09 -17.12
N HIS A 610 -12.76 -16.25 -16.09
CA HIS A 610 -12.92 -16.70 -14.70
C HIS A 610 -14.35 -17.16 -14.30
N HIS A 611 -15.40 -16.74 -15.01
CA HIS A 611 -16.78 -17.21 -14.86
C HIS A 611 -17.11 -18.50 -15.65
N ALA A 612 -16.26 -18.93 -16.59
CA ALA A 612 -16.55 -20.07 -17.47
C ALA A 612 -16.48 -21.39 -16.69
N GLU A 613 -17.61 -22.10 -16.68
CA GLU A 613 -17.77 -23.39 -16.01
C GLU A 613 -17.23 -24.55 -16.85
N ARG A 614 -17.08 -25.72 -16.23
CA ARG A 614 -16.72 -26.97 -16.91
C ARG A 614 -17.60 -27.27 -18.15
N ASP A 615 -18.89 -26.95 -18.07
CA ASP A 615 -19.91 -27.33 -19.05
C ASP A 615 -20.75 -26.13 -19.58
N ALA A 616 -20.43 -24.88 -19.20
CA ALA A 616 -21.23 -23.71 -19.57
C ALA A 616 -20.43 -22.39 -19.70
N ALA A 617 -20.88 -21.52 -20.61
CA ALA A 617 -20.45 -20.12 -20.70
C ALA A 617 -21.23 -19.27 -19.68
N CYS A 618 -20.59 -18.27 -19.08
CA CYS A 618 -21.21 -17.32 -18.15
C CYS A 618 -20.42 -16.01 -18.11
N GLY A 619 -21.07 -14.86 -17.91
CA GLY A 619 -20.40 -13.60 -17.58
C GLY A 619 -19.31 -13.19 -18.59
N PHE A 620 -19.66 -13.17 -19.88
CA PHE A 620 -18.76 -12.94 -21.03
C PHE A 620 -17.67 -14.00 -21.23
N CYS A 621 -17.53 -14.98 -20.33
CA CYS A 621 -16.46 -15.98 -20.35
C CYS A 621 -16.86 -17.24 -21.14
N PHE A 622 -15.91 -17.76 -21.93
CA PHE A 622 -16.10 -18.96 -22.77
C PHE A 622 -15.20 -20.14 -22.36
N PHE A 623 -13.93 -19.89 -22.07
CA PHE A 623 -13.01 -20.89 -21.52
C PHE A 623 -12.23 -20.21 -20.39
N ASN A 624 -11.99 -20.94 -19.29
CA ASN A 624 -11.32 -20.38 -18.13
C ASN A 624 -9.81 -20.32 -18.38
N SER A 625 -9.38 -19.22 -19.02
CA SER A 625 -7.99 -19.00 -19.45
C SER A 625 -6.97 -19.18 -18.33
N VAL A 626 -7.30 -18.73 -17.11
CA VAL A 626 -6.44 -18.88 -15.92
C VAL A 626 -6.40 -20.33 -15.43
N ALA A 627 -7.54 -21.01 -15.35
CA ALA A 627 -7.58 -22.41 -14.95
C ALA A 627 -6.89 -23.36 -15.95
N VAL A 628 -7.10 -23.13 -17.26
CA VAL A 628 -6.43 -23.87 -18.34
C VAL A 628 -4.91 -23.65 -18.28
N ALA A 629 -4.46 -22.40 -18.07
CA ALA A 629 -3.05 -22.11 -17.88
C ALA A 629 -2.46 -22.75 -16.61
N ALA A 630 -3.24 -22.86 -15.52
CA ALA A 630 -2.83 -23.57 -14.30
C ALA A 630 -2.68 -25.09 -14.51
N ARG A 631 -3.64 -25.72 -15.19
CA ARG A 631 -3.55 -27.15 -15.54
C ARG A 631 -2.39 -27.44 -16.49
N HIS A 632 -2.20 -26.59 -17.50
CA HIS A 632 -1.05 -26.64 -18.40
C HIS A 632 0.29 -26.47 -17.66
N ALA A 633 0.36 -25.59 -16.64
CA ALA A 633 1.55 -25.45 -15.79
C ALA A 633 1.92 -26.76 -15.07
N GLN A 634 0.92 -27.49 -14.58
CA GLN A 634 1.11 -28.78 -13.89
C GLN A 634 1.53 -29.89 -14.88
N GLU A 635 1.00 -29.89 -16.10
CA GLU A 635 1.41 -30.79 -17.17
C GLU A 635 2.86 -30.54 -17.60
N VAL A 636 3.22 -29.29 -17.90
CA VAL A 636 4.60 -28.89 -18.26
C VAL A 636 5.59 -29.18 -17.14
N ALA A 637 5.20 -29.00 -15.87
CA ALA A 637 6.02 -29.36 -14.71
C ALA A 637 6.08 -30.88 -14.45
N GLY A 638 5.24 -31.68 -15.10
CA GLY A 638 5.12 -33.13 -14.90
C GLY A 638 4.65 -33.56 -13.51
N ARG A 639 4.00 -32.65 -12.75
CA ARG A 639 3.60 -32.85 -11.35
C ARG A 639 2.53 -31.86 -10.92
N ALA A 640 1.88 -32.15 -9.79
CA ALA A 640 1.10 -31.17 -9.04
C ALA A 640 2.00 -30.04 -8.51
N LEU A 641 2.18 -29.01 -9.34
CA LEU A 641 2.78 -27.72 -8.98
C LEU A 641 1.82 -26.99 -8.04
N ARG A 642 2.32 -26.43 -6.92
CA ARG A 642 1.47 -25.56 -6.06
C ARG A 642 1.26 -24.22 -6.75
N ILE A 643 0.01 -23.92 -7.12
CA ILE A 643 -0.35 -22.69 -7.85
C ILE A 643 -1.27 -21.87 -6.96
N LEU A 644 -0.94 -20.58 -6.80
CA LEU A 644 -1.86 -19.61 -6.22
C LEU A 644 -2.57 -18.88 -7.36
N ILE A 645 -3.90 -18.89 -7.34
CA ILE A 645 -4.73 -18.04 -8.20
C ILE A 645 -5.33 -16.93 -7.31
N VAL A 646 -4.96 -15.68 -7.57
CA VAL A 646 -5.61 -14.51 -6.95
C VAL A 646 -6.56 -13.89 -7.94
N ASP A 647 -7.81 -13.73 -7.54
CA ASP A 647 -8.86 -13.10 -8.33
C ASP A 647 -9.27 -11.78 -7.68
N TRP A 648 -8.85 -10.67 -8.30
CA TRP A 648 -9.16 -9.32 -7.82
C TRP A 648 -10.22 -8.62 -8.67
N ASP A 649 -10.83 -9.35 -9.63
CA ASP A 649 -12.05 -8.91 -10.30
C ASP A 649 -13.15 -8.65 -9.27
N ILE A 650 -14.05 -7.71 -9.55
CA ILE A 650 -15.11 -7.38 -8.58
C ILE A 650 -16.23 -8.44 -8.56
N HIS A 651 -16.24 -9.38 -9.50
CA HIS A 651 -17.18 -10.50 -9.54
C HIS A 651 -16.51 -11.79 -9.04
N HIS A 652 -17.30 -12.67 -8.42
CA HIS A 652 -16.81 -13.98 -8.00
C HIS A 652 -16.57 -14.87 -9.23
N GLY A 653 -15.32 -15.32 -9.42
CA GLY A 653 -14.93 -16.24 -10.49
C GLY A 653 -15.40 -17.67 -10.26
N ASN A 654 -16.72 -17.87 -10.21
CA ASN A 654 -17.41 -19.13 -9.91
C ASN A 654 -16.82 -20.35 -10.64
N GLY A 655 -16.57 -20.25 -11.95
CA GLY A 655 -16.00 -21.34 -12.73
C GLY A 655 -14.58 -21.70 -12.28
N THR A 656 -13.79 -20.72 -11.84
CA THR A 656 -12.44 -20.95 -11.29
C THR A 656 -12.52 -21.69 -9.96
N GLN A 657 -13.45 -21.29 -9.06
CA GLN A 657 -13.72 -22.01 -7.82
C GLN A 657 -14.10 -23.47 -8.10
N HIS A 658 -15.11 -23.72 -8.95
CA HIS A 658 -15.61 -25.09 -9.21
C HIS A 658 -14.58 -26.01 -9.92
N ILE A 659 -13.67 -25.47 -10.74
CA ILE A 659 -12.60 -26.27 -11.41
C ILE A 659 -11.52 -26.75 -10.41
N PHE A 660 -11.35 -26.08 -9.27
CA PHE A 660 -10.32 -26.40 -8.27
C PHE A 660 -10.87 -26.75 -6.88
N GLU A 661 -12.19 -26.84 -6.70
CA GLU A 661 -12.83 -26.93 -5.38
C GLU A 661 -12.40 -28.15 -4.55
N GLU A 662 -12.06 -29.27 -5.20
CA GLU A 662 -11.54 -30.48 -4.56
C GLU A 662 -10.00 -30.59 -4.52
N ASP A 663 -9.26 -29.61 -5.06
CA ASP A 663 -7.83 -29.76 -5.43
C ASP A 663 -6.84 -28.98 -4.53
N PRO A 664 -6.16 -29.63 -3.57
CA PRO A 664 -5.20 -28.96 -2.69
C PRO A 664 -3.88 -28.53 -3.37
N SER A 665 -3.70 -28.79 -4.67
CA SER A 665 -2.55 -28.27 -5.42
C SER A 665 -2.78 -26.85 -5.95
N VAL A 666 -4.02 -26.35 -5.94
CA VAL A 666 -4.36 -24.99 -6.37
C VAL A 666 -5.10 -24.27 -5.26
N LEU A 667 -4.53 -23.14 -4.81
CA LEU A 667 -5.16 -22.24 -3.86
C LEU A 667 -5.86 -21.12 -4.64
N TYR A 668 -7.18 -21.05 -4.60
CA TYR A 668 -7.97 -19.94 -5.17
C TYR A 668 -8.33 -18.93 -4.07
N VAL A 669 -8.08 -17.65 -4.32
CA VAL A 669 -8.41 -16.54 -3.41
C VAL A 669 -9.11 -15.43 -4.19
N SER A 670 -10.36 -15.12 -3.86
CA SER A 670 -11.18 -14.13 -4.58
C SER A 670 -11.57 -12.94 -3.72
N LEU A 671 -11.49 -11.72 -4.26
CA LEU A 671 -11.76 -10.45 -3.57
C LEU A 671 -12.89 -9.67 -4.26
N HIS A 672 -14.08 -10.25 -4.25
CA HIS A 672 -15.23 -9.83 -5.05
C HIS A 672 -16.32 -9.16 -4.22
N ARG A 673 -17.22 -8.43 -4.87
CA ARG A 673 -18.47 -7.92 -4.28
C ARG A 673 -19.52 -9.03 -4.29
N TYR A 674 -20.12 -9.25 -3.12
CA TYR A 674 -21.09 -10.32 -2.86
C TYR A 674 -22.49 -9.75 -2.59
N ASP A 675 -22.58 -8.63 -1.86
CA ASP A 675 -23.84 -8.00 -1.42
C ASP A 675 -24.86 -9.03 -0.87
N HIS A 676 -24.41 -9.95 -0.02
CA HIS A 676 -25.18 -11.08 0.53
C HIS A 676 -25.79 -12.00 -0.55
N GLY A 677 -25.04 -12.31 -1.61
CA GLY A 677 -25.46 -13.17 -2.72
C GLY A 677 -26.28 -12.45 -3.80
N ALA A 678 -26.46 -11.13 -3.70
CA ALA A 678 -27.25 -10.33 -4.65
C ALA A 678 -26.42 -9.72 -5.80
N PHE A 679 -25.09 -9.75 -5.72
CA PHE A 679 -24.21 -9.29 -6.81
C PHE A 679 -23.90 -10.44 -7.79
N PHE A 680 -23.58 -10.12 -9.05
CA PHE A 680 -23.30 -11.13 -10.08
C PHE A 680 -22.08 -11.99 -9.69
N PRO A 681 -22.12 -13.34 -9.80
CA PRO A 681 -23.08 -14.18 -10.57
C PRO A 681 -24.45 -14.48 -9.92
N VAL A 682 -24.75 -13.95 -8.73
CA VAL A 682 -25.99 -14.18 -7.96
C VAL A 682 -26.11 -15.65 -7.48
N ALA A 683 -25.12 -16.07 -6.70
CA ALA A 683 -25.01 -17.41 -6.11
C ALA A 683 -24.52 -17.32 -4.65
N GLU A 684 -24.83 -18.34 -3.84
CA GLU A 684 -24.30 -18.45 -2.46
C GLU A 684 -22.83 -18.93 -2.44
N ASP A 685 -22.33 -19.45 -3.57
CA ASP A 685 -21.01 -20.10 -3.68
C ASP A 685 -19.84 -19.12 -3.47
N GLY A 686 -20.07 -17.81 -3.67
CA GLY A 686 -19.13 -16.73 -3.34
C GLY A 686 -19.05 -16.40 -1.85
N ALA A 687 -19.83 -17.03 -0.97
CA ALA A 687 -19.77 -16.76 0.45
C ALA A 687 -18.40 -17.08 1.06
N SER A 688 -18.03 -16.33 2.10
CA SER A 688 -16.86 -16.54 2.96
C SER A 688 -16.85 -17.90 3.70
N SER A 689 -17.97 -18.61 3.71
CA SER A 689 -18.13 -19.98 4.22
C SER A 689 -17.78 -21.08 3.22
N CYS A 690 -17.62 -20.75 1.93
CA CYS A 690 -17.34 -21.72 0.87
C CYS A 690 -15.83 -21.96 0.77
N VAL A 691 -15.35 -22.90 1.59
CA VAL A 691 -13.92 -23.15 1.85
C VAL A 691 -13.26 -24.18 0.91
N GLY A 692 -13.99 -24.68 -0.08
CA GLY A 692 -13.60 -25.85 -0.87
C GLY A 692 -14.15 -27.15 -0.29
N GLN A 693 -13.98 -28.26 -1.02
CA GLN A 693 -14.58 -29.57 -0.72
C GLN A 693 -13.53 -30.69 -0.68
N GLY A 694 -13.83 -31.79 0.01
CA GLY A 694 -13.02 -33.02 -0.06
C GLY A 694 -11.57 -32.84 0.38
N GLN A 695 -10.62 -32.83 -0.57
CA GLN A 695 -9.20 -32.56 -0.29
C GLN A 695 -8.83 -31.07 -0.43
N GLY A 696 -9.62 -30.28 -1.17
CA GLY A 696 -9.49 -28.84 -1.34
C GLY A 696 -10.07 -28.01 -0.17
N GLU A 697 -10.59 -28.64 0.88
CA GLU A 697 -11.02 -27.95 2.09
C GLU A 697 -9.92 -27.06 2.69
N GLY A 698 -10.15 -25.75 2.69
CA GLY A 698 -9.23 -24.70 3.11
C GLY A 698 -8.52 -23.98 1.95
N PHE A 699 -8.52 -24.55 0.74
CA PHE A 699 -7.80 -24.05 -0.44
C PHE A 699 -8.66 -23.16 -1.37
N ASN A 700 -9.92 -22.91 -1.02
CA ASN A 700 -10.75 -21.88 -1.65
C ASN A 700 -11.06 -20.78 -0.62
N VAL A 701 -10.75 -19.51 -0.91
CA VAL A 701 -10.84 -18.40 0.06
C VAL A 701 -11.61 -17.22 -0.56
N ASN A 702 -12.84 -16.99 -0.10
CA ASN A 702 -13.72 -15.92 -0.61
C ASN A 702 -13.77 -14.70 0.32
N VAL A 703 -13.18 -13.58 -0.10
CA VAL A 703 -13.29 -12.27 0.56
C VAL A 703 -14.53 -11.54 0.02
N ALA A 704 -15.69 -11.99 0.48
CA ALA A 704 -17.01 -11.54 0.05
C ALA A 704 -17.36 -10.12 0.55
N TRP A 705 -17.17 -9.09 -0.28
CA TRP A 705 -17.49 -7.70 0.10
C TRP A 705 -19.00 -7.43 0.11
N ASN A 706 -19.51 -6.93 1.24
CA ASN A 706 -20.92 -6.59 1.39
C ASN A 706 -21.12 -5.06 1.36
N GLY A 707 -21.34 -4.52 0.17
CA GLY A 707 -21.57 -3.10 -0.10
C GLY A 707 -20.60 -2.48 -1.14
N PRO A 708 -21.01 -1.41 -1.84
CA PRO A 708 -20.19 -0.74 -2.86
C PRO A 708 -19.14 0.21 -2.28
N ARG A 709 -18.27 0.76 -3.15
CA ARG A 709 -17.18 1.70 -2.83
C ARG A 709 -16.01 1.12 -2.02
N ILE A 710 -15.82 -0.20 -2.10
CA ILE A 710 -14.57 -0.87 -1.74
C ILE A 710 -13.41 -0.23 -2.54
N GLY A 711 -12.22 -0.08 -1.97
CA GLY A 711 -11.05 0.51 -2.63
C GLY A 711 -9.75 0.15 -1.91
N ASP A 712 -8.66 0.86 -2.24
CA ASP A 712 -7.28 0.53 -1.81
C ASP A 712 -7.13 0.17 -0.33
N PRO A 713 -7.71 0.91 0.64
CA PRO A 713 -7.58 0.57 2.05
C PRO A 713 -8.18 -0.80 2.39
N ASP A 714 -9.28 -1.18 1.74
CA ASP A 714 -9.98 -2.43 2.00
C ASP A 714 -9.25 -3.61 1.35
N TYR A 715 -8.86 -3.47 0.07
CA TYR A 715 -8.08 -4.47 -0.65
C TYR A 715 -6.70 -4.69 -0.02
N LEU A 716 -5.97 -3.63 0.34
CA LEU A 716 -4.65 -3.79 0.97
C LEU A 716 -4.76 -4.35 2.40
N THR A 717 -5.84 -4.07 3.13
CA THR A 717 -6.12 -4.76 4.41
C THR A 717 -6.42 -6.25 4.19
N ALA A 718 -7.14 -6.62 3.12
CA ALA A 718 -7.32 -8.03 2.73
C ALA A 718 -5.98 -8.69 2.38
N MET A 719 -5.13 -8.03 1.59
CA MET A 719 -3.81 -8.54 1.24
C MET A 719 -2.94 -8.78 2.47
N HIS A 720 -2.89 -7.81 3.39
CA HIS A 720 -2.08 -7.87 4.60
C HIS A 720 -2.57 -8.87 5.65
N HIS A 721 -3.89 -9.02 5.85
CA HIS A 721 -4.43 -9.85 6.93
C HIS A 721 -4.95 -11.23 6.48
N ILE A 722 -5.24 -11.43 5.18
CA ILE A 722 -5.78 -12.68 4.64
C ILE A 722 -4.88 -13.24 3.53
N VAL A 723 -4.77 -12.55 2.38
CA VAL A 723 -4.21 -13.15 1.15
C VAL A 723 -2.73 -13.50 1.28
N MET A 724 -1.89 -12.53 1.67
CA MET A 724 -0.45 -12.77 1.81
C MET A 724 -0.13 -13.75 2.94
N PRO A 725 -0.72 -13.67 4.16
CA PRO A 725 -0.51 -14.66 5.21
C PRO A 725 -0.80 -16.10 4.76
N ILE A 726 -1.96 -16.34 4.12
CA ILE A 726 -2.31 -17.66 3.57
C ILE A 726 -1.32 -18.07 2.47
N ALA A 727 -1.00 -17.17 1.54
CA ALA A 727 -0.08 -17.46 0.44
C ALA A 727 1.34 -17.80 0.90
N TYR A 728 1.83 -17.14 1.95
CA TYR A 728 3.12 -17.47 2.59
C TYR A 728 3.09 -18.83 3.30
N GLU A 729 1.96 -19.22 3.87
CA GLU A 729 1.77 -20.54 4.48
C GLU A 729 1.60 -21.66 3.43
N PHE A 730 0.95 -21.37 2.29
CA PHE A 730 0.85 -22.28 1.14
C PHE A 730 2.17 -22.43 0.35
N ASN A 731 2.99 -21.37 0.32
CA ASN A 731 4.27 -21.30 -0.38
C ASN A 731 4.16 -21.75 -1.87
N PRO A 732 3.46 -20.99 -2.72
CA PRO A 732 3.23 -21.36 -4.13
C PRO A 732 4.53 -21.35 -4.94
N GLU A 733 4.51 -22.08 -6.05
CA GLU A 733 5.62 -22.21 -7.02
C GLU A 733 5.38 -21.42 -8.31
N LEU A 734 4.12 -20.99 -8.52
CA LEU A 734 3.66 -20.08 -9.55
C LEU A 734 2.46 -19.29 -9.00
N VAL A 735 2.40 -17.99 -9.28
CA VAL A 735 1.22 -17.14 -9.00
C VAL A 735 0.55 -16.78 -10.32
N LEU A 736 -0.75 -17.03 -10.43
CA LEU A 736 -1.60 -16.51 -11.49
C LEU A 736 -2.52 -15.44 -10.90
N VAL A 737 -2.80 -14.39 -11.66
CA VAL A 737 -3.76 -13.36 -11.28
C VAL A 737 -4.85 -13.27 -12.34
N SER A 738 -6.08 -13.56 -11.95
CA SER A 738 -7.30 -13.19 -12.66
C SER A 738 -7.44 -11.67 -12.55
N ALA A 739 -6.89 -10.96 -13.53
CA ALA A 739 -6.62 -9.53 -13.44
C ALA A 739 -7.81 -8.71 -13.96
N GLY A 740 -8.91 -8.74 -13.21
CA GLY A 740 -10.07 -7.88 -13.45
C GLY A 740 -9.84 -6.45 -13.01
N PHE A 741 -10.22 -5.48 -13.84
CA PHE A 741 -10.06 -4.05 -13.54
C PHE A 741 -11.40 -3.30 -13.40
N ASP A 742 -12.48 -3.99 -13.01
CA ASP A 742 -13.81 -3.43 -12.72
C ASP A 742 -14.05 -3.09 -11.25
N ALA A 743 -13.20 -3.59 -10.33
CA ALA A 743 -13.09 -3.00 -8.99
C ALA A 743 -12.50 -1.56 -9.04
N ALA A 744 -11.98 -1.14 -10.20
CA ALA A 744 -11.32 0.14 -10.39
C ALA A 744 -12.26 1.35 -10.30
N ARG A 745 -11.71 2.46 -9.78
CA ARG A 745 -12.38 3.76 -9.70
C ARG A 745 -12.87 4.20 -11.09
N GLY A 746 -14.18 4.31 -11.22
CA GLY A 746 -14.84 4.79 -12.44
C GLY A 746 -15.28 3.70 -13.41
N ASP A 747 -15.14 2.42 -13.07
CA ASP A 747 -15.78 1.35 -13.83
C ASP A 747 -17.32 1.41 -13.74
N PRO A 748 -18.06 1.17 -14.84
CA PRO A 748 -19.53 1.23 -14.82
C PRO A 748 -20.23 0.06 -14.11
N LEU A 749 -19.58 -1.09 -13.87
CA LEU A 749 -20.23 -2.28 -13.31
C LEU A 749 -19.90 -2.49 -11.82
N GLY A 750 -18.62 -2.47 -11.44
CA GLY A 750 -18.21 -2.83 -10.07
C GLY A 750 -18.68 -1.87 -8.98
N GLY A 751 -18.79 -0.57 -9.30
CA GLY A 751 -19.18 0.48 -8.35
C GLY A 751 -18.16 0.69 -7.21
N CYS A 752 -16.90 0.36 -7.47
CA CYS A 752 -15.79 0.41 -6.51
C CYS A 752 -14.77 1.51 -6.86
N LEU A 753 -13.72 1.61 -6.04
CA LEU A 753 -12.81 2.75 -5.95
C LEU A 753 -11.33 2.33 -5.87
N VAL A 754 -10.96 1.13 -6.35
CA VAL A 754 -9.55 0.71 -6.42
C VAL A 754 -8.81 1.60 -7.42
N SER A 755 -7.62 2.06 -7.06
CA SER A 755 -6.79 2.94 -7.90
C SER A 755 -5.74 2.12 -8.67
N PRO A 756 -5.21 2.63 -9.80
CA PRO A 756 -4.03 2.05 -10.45
C PRO A 756 -2.87 1.82 -9.48
N GLU A 757 -2.70 2.74 -8.53
CA GLU A 757 -1.73 2.66 -7.45
C GLU A 757 -2.02 1.47 -6.50
N GLY A 758 -3.29 1.23 -6.16
CA GLY A 758 -3.73 0.05 -5.43
C GLY A 758 -3.37 -1.27 -6.12
N TYR A 759 -3.64 -1.39 -7.42
CA TYR A 759 -3.27 -2.59 -8.20
C TYR A 759 -1.74 -2.79 -8.30
N ALA A 760 -0.97 -1.70 -8.43
CA ALA A 760 0.50 -1.78 -8.39
C ALA A 760 1.02 -2.29 -7.03
N HIS A 761 0.43 -1.85 -5.91
CA HIS A 761 0.78 -2.36 -4.58
C HIS A 761 0.41 -3.84 -4.39
N MET A 762 -0.77 -4.27 -4.87
CA MET A 762 -1.15 -5.69 -4.84
C MET A 762 -0.20 -6.56 -5.69
N THR A 763 0.17 -6.09 -6.89
CA THR A 763 1.17 -6.73 -7.76
C THR A 763 2.52 -6.86 -7.05
N HIS A 764 2.98 -5.79 -6.39
CA HIS A 764 4.25 -5.79 -5.65
C HIS A 764 4.26 -6.83 -4.53
N LEU A 765 3.20 -6.91 -3.72
CA LEU A 765 3.10 -7.89 -2.65
C LEU A 765 3.20 -9.32 -3.20
N LEU A 766 2.44 -9.64 -4.26
CA LEU A 766 2.44 -10.98 -4.86
C LEU A 766 3.78 -11.36 -5.52
N MET A 767 4.53 -10.40 -6.05
CA MET A 767 5.88 -10.63 -6.60
C MET A 767 6.91 -11.11 -5.58
N GLY A 768 6.62 -11.03 -4.27
CA GLY A 768 7.46 -11.67 -3.25
C GLY A 768 7.34 -13.20 -3.23
N LEU A 769 6.26 -13.77 -3.78
CA LEU A 769 5.98 -15.21 -3.75
C LEU A 769 6.58 -15.93 -4.94
N ALA A 770 6.58 -17.28 -4.91
CA ALA A 770 6.91 -18.14 -6.05
C ALA A 770 8.25 -17.88 -6.75
N GLY A 771 9.23 -17.25 -6.09
CA GLY A 771 10.49 -16.87 -6.73
C GLY A 771 10.34 -15.72 -7.73
N GLY A 772 9.27 -14.93 -7.64
CA GLY A 772 8.90 -13.92 -8.62
C GLY A 772 8.15 -14.45 -9.84
N HIS A 773 7.83 -15.74 -9.94
CA HIS A 773 7.03 -16.32 -11.02
C HIS A 773 5.56 -15.90 -10.88
N ILE A 774 5.18 -14.80 -11.54
CA ILE A 774 3.81 -14.27 -11.56
C ILE A 774 3.33 -13.97 -12.99
N ALA A 775 2.09 -14.34 -13.30
CA ALA A 775 1.41 -14.06 -14.56
C ALA A 775 0.07 -13.34 -14.32
N LEU A 776 -0.12 -12.16 -14.90
CA LEU A 776 -1.39 -11.42 -14.88
C LEU A 776 -2.17 -11.69 -16.18
N VAL A 777 -3.39 -12.19 -16.08
CA VAL A 777 -4.27 -12.50 -17.23
C VAL A 777 -5.49 -11.61 -17.17
N LEU A 778 -5.75 -10.79 -18.20
CA LEU A 778 -6.85 -9.82 -18.19
C LEU A 778 -8.23 -10.50 -18.15
N GLU A 779 -9.03 -10.18 -17.13
CA GLU A 779 -10.40 -10.66 -16.96
C GLU A 779 -11.41 -9.51 -17.23
N GLY A 780 -12.14 -9.01 -16.22
CA GLY A 780 -13.09 -7.90 -16.33
C GLY A 780 -12.47 -6.49 -16.38
N GLY A 781 -13.27 -5.47 -16.10
CA GLY A 781 -12.92 -4.05 -16.27
C GLY A 781 -13.29 -3.48 -17.63
N TYR A 782 -14.09 -2.42 -17.64
CA TYR A 782 -14.88 -1.97 -18.80
C TYR A 782 -14.78 -0.46 -19.07
N ASN A 783 -14.29 0.34 -18.10
CA ASN A 783 -13.81 1.70 -18.35
C ASN A 783 -12.41 1.65 -19.01
N LEU A 784 -12.35 2.00 -20.31
CA LEU A 784 -11.13 1.93 -21.13
C LEU A 784 -9.94 2.70 -20.55
N THR A 785 -10.17 3.83 -19.87
CA THR A 785 -9.09 4.58 -19.20
C THR A 785 -8.65 3.85 -17.93
N SER A 786 -9.59 3.51 -17.04
CA SER A 786 -9.27 2.87 -15.76
C SER A 786 -8.52 1.54 -15.93
N ILE A 787 -8.89 0.72 -16.92
CA ILE A 787 -8.18 -0.55 -17.20
C ILE A 787 -6.79 -0.34 -17.81
N SER A 788 -6.61 0.69 -18.63
CA SER A 788 -5.32 0.98 -19.27
C SER A 788 -4.31 1.48 -18.25
N GLU A 789 -4.70 2.45 -17.42
CA GLU A 789 -3.88 2.98 -16.32
C GLU A 789 -3.56 1.89 -15.29
N SER A 790 -4.54 1.08 -14.88
CA SER A 790 -4.34 0.04 -13.85
C SER A 790 -3.43 -1.09 -14.35
N MET A 791 -3.62 -1.57 -15.58
CA MET A 791 -2.74 -2.60 -16.15
C MET A 791 -1.33 -2.04 -16.41
N ALA A 792 -1.20 -0.78 -16.83
CA ALA A 792 0.11 -0.13 -16.98
C ALA A 792 0.83 0.05 -15.63
N ALA A 793 0.10 0.36 -14.56
CA ALA A 793 0.65 0.42 -13.21
C ALA A 793 1.16 -0.95 -12.74
N CYS A 794 0.40 -2.03 -12.97
CA CYS A 794 0.87 -3.41 -12.75
C CYS A 794 2.15 -3.70 -13.55
N THR A 795 2.18 -3.36 -14.85
CA THR A 795 3.34 -3.61 -15.72
C THR A 795 4.59 -2.84 -15.28
N ARG A 796 4.46 -1.57 -14.83
CA ARG A 796 5.57 -0.82 -14.22
C ARG A 796 6.16 -1.60 -13.02
N THR A 797 5.31 -2.14 -12.14
CA THR A 797 5.74 -2.97 -11.00
C THR A 797 6.39 -4.29 -11.43
N LEU A 798 5.81 -5.04 -12.39
CA LEU A 798 6.38 -6.29 -12.93
C LEU A 798 7.79 -6.07 -13.51
N LEU A 799 7.99 -4.94 -14.21
CA LEU A 799 9.28 -4.50 -14.76
C LEU A 799 10.29 -4.05 -13.68
N GLY A 800 9.86 -3.92 -12.43
CA GLY A 800 10.72 -3.54 -11.31
C GLY A 800 10.84 -2.03 -11.09
N ASP A 801 9.89 -1.22 -11.54
CA ASP A 801 9.74 0.16 -11.06
C ASP A 801 9.16 0.15 -9.63
N PRO A 802 9.52 1.12 -8.77
CA PRO A 802 9.00 1.16 -7.41
C PRO A 802 7.49 1.45 -7.43
N PRO A 803 6.68 0.85 -6.54
CA PRO A 803 5.26 1.18 -6.43
C PRO A 803 5.02 2.68 -6.20
N PRO A 804 3.97 3.25 -6.81
CA PRO A 804 3.63 4.66 -6.65
C PRO A 804 3.22 4.98 -5.20
N SER A 805 3.25 6.27 -4.83
CA SER A 805 2.60 6.70 -3.59
C SER A 805 1.09 6.46 -3.72
N LEU A 806 0.49 5.82 -2.72
CA LEU A 806 -0.96 5.76 -2.64
C LEU A 806 -1.54 7.15 -2.33
N PRO A 807 -2.75 7.48 -2.81
CA PRO A 807 -3.47 8.67 -2.36
C PRO A 807 -3.79 8.58 -0.86
N TRP A 808 -4.22 9.69 -0.25
CA TRP A 808 -4.58 9.70 1.17
C TRP A 808 -5.62 8.60 1.50
N LEU A 809 -5.17 7.60 2.26
CA LEU A 809 -5.98 6.44 2.57
C LEU A 809 -7.03 6.81 3.63
N ARG A 810 -8.31 6.73 3.26
CA ARG A 810 -9.39 6.61 4.25
C ARG A 810 -9.19 5.32 5.06
N PRO A 811 -9.75 5.20 6.27
CA PRO A 811 -9.85 3.92 6.94
C PRO A 811 -10.61 2.89 6.07
N PRO A 812 -10.33 1.59 6.24
CA PRO A 812 -11.15 0.57 5.61
C PRO A 812 -12.61 0.64 6.10
N LEU A 813 -13.56 0.25 5.26
CA LEU A 813 -14.98 0.35 5.56
C LEU A 813 -15.37 -0.62 6.69
N PRO A 814 -16.30 -0.25 7.60
CA PRO A 814 -16.79 -1.19 8.62
C PRO A 814 -17.34 -2.50 8.06
N GLY A 815 -17.98 -2.47 6.88
CA GLY A 815 -18.42 -3.67 6.17
C GLY A 815 -17.26 -4.54 5.64
N ALA A 816 -16.16 -3.91 5.19
CA ALA A 816 -14.95 -4.62 4.80
C ALA A 816 -14.29 -5.29 6.02
N PHE A 817 -14.17 -4.60 7.15
CA PHE A 817 -13.68 -5.20 8.40
C PHE A 817 -14.54 -6.38 8.90
N LEU A 818 -15.87 -6.30 8.77
CA LEU A 818 -16.75 -7.42 9.11
C LEU A 818 -16.54 -8.62 8.19
N SER A 819 -16.42 -8.38 6.89
CA SER A 819 -16.16 -9.42 5.87
C SER A 819 -14.79 -10.10 6.14
N LEU A 820 -13.75 -9.31 6.42
CA LEU A 820 -12.41 -9.83 6.78
C LEU A 820 -12.39 -10.57 8.14
N ALA A 821 -13.20 -10.15 9.12
CA ALA A 821 -13.35 -10.87 10.38
C ALA A 821 -13.97 -12.26 10.18
N GLU A 822 -14.96 -12.36 9.30
CA GLU A 822 -15.63 -13.61 8.96
C GLU A 822 -14.69 -14.57 8.23
N VAL A 823 -13.97 -14.09 7.21
CA VAL A 823 -12.96 -14.89 6.49
C VAL A 823 -11.86 -15.38 7.45
N ALA A 824 -11.31 -14.51 8.31
CA ALA A 824 -10.32 -14.91 9.30
C ALA A 824 -10.87 -15.99 10.27
N GLN A 825 -12.10 -15.81 10.76
CA GLN A 825 -12.75 -16.77 11.67
C GLN A 825 -13.02 -18.12 10.99
N THR A 826 -13.40 -18.13 9.72
CA THR A 826 -13.63 -19.36 8.93
C THR A 826 -12.31 -20.07 8.60
N HIS A 827 -11.28 -19.33 8.19
CA HIS A 827 -10.05 -19.91 7.66
C HIS A 827 -8.98 -20.24 8.70
N ARG A 828 -9.02 -19.66 9.92
CA ARG A 828 -8.04 -19.93 10.99
C ARG A 828 -7.95 -21.39 11.46
N LYS A 829 -8.94 -22.25 11.13
CA LYS A 829 -8.81 -23.70 11.33
C LYS A 829 -7.77 -24.30 10.39
N TYR A 830 -7.79 -23.93 9.12
CA TYR A 830 -6.89 -24.43 8.08
C TYR A 830 -5.52 -23.75 8.13
N TRP A 831 -5.48 -22.43 8.24
CA TRP A 831 -4.26 -21.61 8.14
C TRP A 831 -3.86 -21.04 9.51
N GLN A 832 -2.65 -21.37 9.97
CA GLN A 832 -2.15 -20.97 11.29
C GLN A 832 -1.78 -19.49 11.36
N SER A 833 -1.35 -18.91 10.25
CA SER A 833 -1.08 -17.48 10.09
C SER A 833 -2.25 -16.59 10.51
N LEU A 834 -3.50 -17.06 10.36
CA LEU A 834 -4.71 -16.33 10.76
C LEU A 834 -5.09 -16.51 12.25
N ARG A 835 -4.35 -17.30 13.03
CA ARG A 835 -4.68 -17.64 14.43
C ARG A 835 -4.25 -16.55 15.43
N LEU A 836 -4.40 -15.28 15.06
CA LEU A 836 -4.27 -14.15 16.00
C LEU A 836 -5.35 -14.29 17.09
N THR A 837 -4.92 -14.47 18.34
CA THR A 837 -5.83 -14.65 19.47
C THR A 837 -6.56 -13.34 19.80
N GLY A 838 -7.88 -13.42 19.96
CA GLY A 838 -8.63 -12.41 20.69
C GLY A 838 -8.18 -12.37 22.15
N GLU A 839 -8.36 -11.23 22.82
CA GLU A 839 -7.88 -10.96 24.19
C GLU A 839 -8.44 -11.94 25.24
N GLN A 840 -7.76 -13.08 25.42
CA GLN A 840 -7.83 -13.84 26.66
C GLN A 840 -7.16 -13.02 27.77
N SER A 841 -7.79 -12.95 28.94
CA SER A 841 -7.43 -11.98 29.99
C SER A 841 -6.23 -12.42 30.84
N PHE A 842 -5.02 -12.24 30.30
CA PHE A 842 -3.75 -12.52 30.99
C PHE A 842 -3.58 -11.81 32.35
N ASP A 843 -4.31 -10.71 32.60
CA ASP A 843 -4.36 -9.99 33.88
C ASP A 843 -4.77 -10.88 35.10
N GLN A 844 -5.33 -12.07 34.88
CA GLN A 844 -5.83 -12.98 35.94
C GLN A 844 -4.87 -14.10 36.40
N GLU A 845 -3.66 -14.19 35.82
CA GLU A 845 -2.67 -15.21 36.23
C GLU A 845 -1.42 -14.61 36.88
N GLU A 846 -0.86 -13.49 36.36
CA GLU A 846 0.22 -12.76 37.06
C GLU A 846 -0.19 -12.33 38.49
N THR A 847 -1.49 -12.05 38.71
CA THR A 847 -2.06 -11.70 40.02
C THR A 847 -2.21 -12.88 40.98
N LYS A 848 -2.07 -14.13 40.51
CA LYS A 848 -2.08 -15.35 41.34
C LYS A 848 -0.68 -15.83 41.71
N GLU A 849 0.26 -15.84 40.76
CA GLU A 849 1.63 -16.30 41.07
C GLU A 849 2.32 -15.33 42.04
N THR A 850 2.18 -14.01 41.82
CA THR A 850 2.67 -12.99 42.77
C THR A 850 1.99 -13.02 44.14
N SER A 851 0.83 -13.68 44.30
CA SER A 851 0.16 -13.88 45.59
C SER A 851 0.35 -15.30 46.17
N LEU A 852 1.10 -16.17 45.51
CA LEU A 852 1.53 -17.48 46.02
C LEU A 852 2.99 -17.48 46.47
N GLU A 853 3.92 -16.88 45.71
CA GLU A 853 5.33 -16.80 46.12
C GLU A 853 5.54 -15.97 47.40
N LEU A 854 4.69 -14.97 47.65
CA LEU A 854 4.68 -14.19 48.90
C LEU A 854 4.22 -14.98 50.15
N VAL A 855 3.71 -16.22 50.00
CA VAL A 855 3.17 -17.01 51.12
C VAL A 855 4.18 -18.02 51.66
N GLU A 856 5.12 -18.53 50.84
CA GLU A 856 6.06 -19.57 51.30
C GLU A 856 7.31 -19.00 52.00
N MET A 857 7.69 -17.75 51.74
CA MET A 857 8.90 -17.11 52.32
C MET A 857 8.77 -16.65 53.78
N GLU A 858 7.58 -16.56 54.38
CA GLU A 858 7.41 -16.17 55.81
C GLU A 858 7.33 -17.37 56.78
N SER A 859 7.84 -18.54 56.40
CA SER A 859 7.68 -19.79 57.18
C SER A 859 8.91 -20.25 58.00
N THR A 860 10.06 -19.56 57.93
CA THR A 860 11.25 -19.89 58.76
C THR A 860 12.07 -18.69 59.24
N LEU A 861 11.81 -18.24 60.47
CA LEU A 861 12.82 -17.73 61.44
C LEU A 861 12.10 -17.29 62.72
N GLY A 862 12.50 -17.81 63.88
CA GLY A 862 11.90 -17.45 65.16
C GLY A 862 12.94 -17.12 66.22
N HIS A 863 12.66 -16.09 67.02
CA HIS A 863 12.96 -16.10 68.46
C HIS A 863 12.05 -15.12 69.22
N GLU A 864 11.92 -15.35 70.53
CA GLU A 864 10.99 -14.65 71.42
C GLU A 864 11.50 -13.28 71.87
N LEU A 865 10.58 -12.38 72.28
CA LEU A 865 10.39 -11.93 73.68
C LEU A 865 9.27 -10.84 73.74
N PRO A 866 8.72 -10.48 74.93
CA PRO A 866 7.25 -10.35 75.08
C PRO A 866 6.67 -8.92 75.10
N GLU A 867 5.34 -8.89 75.13
CA GLU A 867 4.49 -7.73 75.39
C GLU A 867 4.72 -7.10 76.78
N GLU A 868 4.54 -5.78 76.89
CA GLU A 868 3.61 -5.19 77.86
C GLU A 868 3.18 -3.77 77.42
N SER A 869 2.15 -3.21 78.07
CA SER A 869 1.44 -1.95 77.72
C SER A 869 1.20 -1.12 79.01
N PRO A 870 0.30 -0.10 79.13
CA PRO A 870 -0.49 0.66 78.15
C PRO A 870 -0.56 2.21 78.38
N ALA A 871 -1.15 2.95 77.42
CA ALA A 871 -1.96 4.20 77.55
C ALA A 871 -1.35 5.44 78.30
N GLU A 872 -1.93 6.66 78.35
CA GLU A 872 -3.18 7.30 77.87
C GLU A 872 -2.80 8.62 77.12
N ALA A 873 -3.27 8.92 75.90
CA ALA A 873 -4.57 9.49 75.50
C ALA A 873 -4.84 10.98 75.87
N LEU A 874 -4.93 11.84 74.85
CA LEU A 874 -5.95 12.91 74.76
C LEU A 874 -6.24 13.26 73.28
N ALA A 875 -7.39 13.89 72.99
CA ALA A 875 -7.98 13.87 71.65
C ALA A 875 -8.43 15.24 71.11
N THR A 876 -8.37 15.39 69.78
CA THR A 876 -9.35 16.06 68.88
C THR A 876 -8.86 15.87 67.43
N GLY A 877 -9.69 15.72 66.39
CA GLY A 877 -11.12 15.46 66.38
C GLY A 877 -11.88 16.15 65.25
N LEU A 878 -12.29 15.41 64.22
CA LEU A 878 -13.59 15.56 63.54
C LEU A 878 -13.92 14.30 62.70
N LYS A 879 -15.21 14.07 62.46
CA LYS A 879 -15.82 12.87 61.82
C LYS A 879 -16.73 13.34 60.65
N LEU A 880 -17.47 12.53 59.87
CA LEU A 880 -17.86 11.11 59.97
C LEU A 880 -18.19 10.52 58.57
N GLU A 881 -18.32 9.19 58.48
CA GLU A 881 -18.67 8.43 57.28
C GLU A 881 -20.18 8.09 57.09
N ARG A 882 -20.58 7.90 55.82
CA ARG A 882 -21.37 6.79 55.20
C ARG A 882 -22.82 6.39 55.65
N ARG A 883 -23.55 5.87 54.63
CA ARG A 883 -24.72 4.93 54.63
C ARG A 883 -26.09 5.48 55.12
N PRO A 884 -27.24 4.84 54.77
CA PRO A 884 -27.63 4.02 53.59
C PRO A 884 -28.94 4.57 52.90
N PRO A 885 -29.60 3.90 51.91
CA PRO A 885 -30.66 4.50 51.07
C PRO A 885 -32.15 4.06 51.29
N SER A 886 -33.08 4.68 50.54
CA SER A 886 -34.55 4.41 50.39
C SER A 886 -35.47 5.02 51.50
N PRO A 887 -36.77 5.39 51.27
CA PRO A 887 -37.73 4.87 50.26
C PRO A 887 -38.64 5.90 49.49
N LEU A 888 -39.76 5.38 48.92
CA LEU A 888 -40.80 5.87 47.98
C LEU A 888 -41.74 7.02 48.49
N LEU A 889 -42.65 7.68 47.73
CA LEU A 889 -43.88 7.18 47.03
C LEU A 889 -44.55 8.17 46.00
N GLU A 890 -45.19 7.63 44.95
CA GLU A 890 -46.43 8.03 44.18
C GLU A 890 -46.63 9.47 43.60
N GLU A 891 -47.48 9.76 42.58
CA GLU A 891 -48.72 9.15 42.04
C GLU A 891 -48.74 8.80 40.51
N THR A 892 -49.88 8.21 40.08
CA THR A 892 -50.30 7.61 38.78
C THR A 892 -50.78 8.63 37.71
N LEU A 893 -51.22 8.33 36.46
CA LEU A 893 -51.94 7.22 35.76
C LEU A 893 -51.51 7.14 34.26
N GLY A 894 -51.73 6.08 33.44
CA GLY A 894 -52.21 4.71 33.67
C GLY A 894 -52.72 3.97 32.39
N LEU A 895 -52.51 2.64 32.31
CA LEU A 895 -53.11 1.60 31.40
C LEU A 895 -52.80 1.72 29.86
N GLU A 896 -52.80 0.67 29.00
CA GLU A 896 -53.05 -0.79 29.05
C GLU A 896 -52.15 -1.49 27.95
N SER A 897 -51.47 -2.63 28.13
CA SER A 897 -51.91 -4.06 27.95
C SER A 897 -52.27 -4.49 26.49
N LEU A 898 -52.02 -5.72 25.97
CA LEU A 898 -51.20 -6.89 26.39
C LEU A 898 -51.09 -7.98 25.26
N ARG A 899 -49.87 -8.49 24.98
CA ARG A 899 -49.50 -9.90 24.59
C ARG A 899 -49.93 -10.63 23.28
N LEU A 900 -49.02 -11.53 22.85
CA LEU A 900 -49.15 -12.89 22.23
C LEU A 900 -49.27 -13.11 20.69
N SER A 901 -48.11 -13.44 20.09
CA SER A 901 -47.77 -14.65 19.28
C SER A 901 -48.76 -15.36 18.31
N ALA A 902 -48.27 -15.49 17.07
CA ALA A 902 -48.18 -16.72 16.24
C ALA A 902 -49.40 -17.28 15.46
N CYS A 903 -49.04 -18.11 14.46
CA CYS A 903 -49.84 -18.91 13.53
C CYS A 903 -50.44 -18.23 12.27
N ALA A 904 -50.09 -18.82 11.11
CA ALA A 904 -50.83 -18.79 9.84
C ALA A 904 -52.15 -19.62 9.99
N PRO A 905 -53.14 -19.66 9.05
CA PRO A 905 -52.97 -19.62 7.58
C PRO A 905 -54.07 -18.85 6.79
N GLY A 906 -54.04 -18.95 5.45
CA GLY A 906 -55.25 -18.88 4.61
C GLY A 906 -55.14 -18.05 3.33
N GLU A 907 -55.32 -18.70 2.18
CA GLU A 907 -55.79 -18.07 0.93
C GLU A 907 -57.30 -17.78 1.04
N PRO A 908 -57.88 -16.95 0.13
CA PRO A 908 -58.55 -17.60 -1.01
C PRO A 908 -58.43 -16.86 -2.35
N GLU A 909 -58.77 -17.59 -3.41
CA GLU A 909 -58.84 -17.13 -4.81
C GLU A 909 -60.01 -16.18 -5.11
N ALA A 910 -59.89 -15.39 -6.19
CA ALA A 910 -61.02 -14.87 -6.97
C ALA A 910 -60.57 -14.56 -8.42
N GLU A 911 -61.35 -14.98 -9.42
CA GLU A 911 -60.96 -14.96 -10.85
C GLU A 911 -61.49 -13.76 -11.66
N SER A 912 -60.85 -13.49 -12.81
CA SER A 912 -61.42 -12.88 -14.04
C SER A 912 -61.83 -11.38 -13.98
N VAL A 913 -62.09 -10.64 -15.08
CA VAL A 913 -62.41 -10.96 -16.50
C VAL A 913 -61.66 -10.00 -17.47
N VAL A 914 -61.62 -10.32 -18.77
CA VAL A 914 -60.95 -9.58 -19.87
C VAL A 914 -61.91 -8.76 -20.75
N ALA A 915 -61.57 -7.51 -21.09
CA ALA A 915 -61.85 -6.76 -22.35
C ALA A 915 -61.13 -5.38 -22.28
N ASN A 916 -60.46 -4.77 -23.27
CA ASN A 916 -60.55 -4.64 -24.75
C ASN A 916 -61.57 -3.62 -25.31
N GLU A 917 -61.17 -3.02 -26.46
CA GLU A 917 -61.90 -2.08 -27.35
C GLU A 917 -62.01 -0.61 -26.80
N GLU A 918 -61.88 0.46 -27.60
CA GLU A 918 -61.71 0.59 -29.07
C GLU A 918 -61.01 1.93 -29.48
N ASP A 919 -60.52 2.01 -30.72
CA ASP A 919 -59.96 3.20 -31.42
C ASP A 919 -60.73 3.40 -32.74
N PRO A 920 -61.02 4.63 -33.22
CA PRO A 920 -60.30 5.13 -34.43
C PRO A 920 -60.22 6.68 -34.63
N GLY A 921 -59.24 7.18 -35.40
CA GLY A 921 -59.30 8.58 -35.91
C GLY A 921 -58.13 9.19 -36.73
N GLU A 922 -57.99 8.79 -38.00
CA GLU A 922 -57.25 9.41 -39.13
C GLU A 922 -57.18 10.97 -39.23
N ALA A 923 -56.23 11.64 -39.94
CA ALA A 923 -55.04 11.22 -40.71
C ALA A 923 -54.12 12.40 -41.18
N ALA A 924 -52.95 12.03 -41.75
CA ALA A 924 -52.17 12.68 -42.83
C ALA A 924 -51.26 13.91 -42.59
N GLY A 925 -50.00 13.79 -43.04
CA GLY A 925 -49.00 14.85 -43.23
C GLY A 925 -47.64 14.28 -43.65
N GLU A 926 -47.10 14.67 -44.81
CA GLU A 926 -45.89 14.07 -45.43
C GLU A 926 -44.57 14.79 -45.06
N GLY A 927 -43.43 14.07 -45.13
CA GLY A 927 -42.09 14.71 -45.18
C GLY A 927 -40.94 13.89 -44.59
N GLY A 928 -40.32 13.00 -45.39
CA GLY A 928 -39.11 12.27 -44.98
C GLY A 928 -37.80 12.95 -45.41
N PRO A 929 -36.72 12.92 -44.60
CA PRO A 929 -35.40 13.42 -44.98
C PRO A 929 -34.56 12.33 -45.69
N ALA A 930 -33.63 12.75 -46.56
CA ALA A 930 -32.75 11.86 -47.31
C ALA A 930 -31.30 11.90 -46.78
N THR A 931 -30.66 10.73 -46.72
CA THR A 931 -29.21 10.57 -46.94
C THR A 931 -28.90 10.82 -48.44
N PRO A 932 -27.69 11.27 -48.87
CA PRO A 932 -26.44 10.58 -48.53
C PRO A 932 -25.12 11.39 -48.51
N THR A 933 -24.04 10.62 -48.27
CA THR A 933 -22.62 10.84 -48.68
C THR A 933 -21.73 11.74 -47.81
N LEU A 934 -20.81 11.08 -47.12
CA LEU A 934 -19.50 11.62 -46.72
C LEU A 934 -18.64 11.85 -47.97
N LEU A 935 -17.93 12.99 -48.04
CA LEU A 935 -17.01 13.31 -49.14
C LEU A 935 -15.61 13.56 -48.58
N MET A 936 -14.66 12.70 -48.93
CA MET A 936 -13.25 12.86 -48.59
C MET A 936 -12.57 13.86 -49.53
N ILE A 937 -12.04 14.95 -48.97
CA ILE A 937 -11.03 15.81 -49.60
C ILE A 937 -10.00 16.12 -48.51
N GLY A 938 -8.71 15.91 -48.81
CA GLY A 938 -7.62 16.01 -47.82
C GLY A 938 -6.88 17.35 -47.82
N ASP A 939 -5.96 17.44 -46.87
CA ASP A 939 -4.81 18.36 -46.76
C ASP A 939 -5.03 19.86 -47.02
N GLN A 940 -5.18 20.61 -45.94
CA GLN A 940 -4.35 21.80 -45.75
C GLN A 940 -4.06 22.04 -44.26
N PHE A 941 -2.77 22.24 -43.95
CA PHE A 941 -2.33 22.81 -42.67
C PHE A 941 -2.61 24.31 -42.70
N ASP A 942 -3.32 24.82 -41.70
CA ASP A 942 -3.19 26.20 -41.23
C ASP A 942 -2.82 26.17 -39.74
N ALA A 943 -1.93 27.07 -39.32
CA ALA A 943 -1.25 26.97 -38.03
C ALA A 943 -1.41 28.27 -37.21
N GLU A 944 -2.40 28.29 -36.32
CA GLU A 944 -2.58 29.34 -35.31
C GLU A 944 -3.32 28.79 -34.08
N GLY A 945 -2.85 29.13 -32.87
CA GLY A 945 -3.69 29.20 -31.66
C GLY A 945 -4.14 27.92 -30.93
N THR A 946 -3.53 26.74 -31.11
CA THR A 946 -4.00 25.53 -30.39
C THR A 946 -3.75 25.58 -28.88
N THR A 947 -4.80 25.79 -28.08
CA THR A 947 -4.76 25.54 -26.63
C THR A 947 -4.79 24.03 -26.36
N PHE A 948 -3.74 23.51 -25.72
CA PHE A 948 -3.70 22.11 -25.30
C PHE A 948 -4.63 21.88 -24.10
N TYR A 949 -5.52 20.89 -24.23
CA TYR A 949 -6.33 20.35 -23.15
C TYR A 949 -6.01 18.85 -23.01
N ALA A 950 -5.92 18.34 -21.77
CA ALA A 950 -5.78 16.90 -21.53
C ALA A 950 -7.01 16.09 -21.99
N VAL A 951 -8.17 16.75 -22.11
CA VAL A 951 -9.38 16.23 -22.76
C VAL A 951 -9.93 17.32 -23.66
N THR A 952 -9.99 17.09 -24.98
CA THR A 952 -10.51 18.07 -25.95
C THR A 952 -11.99 18.37 -25.67
N PRO A 953 -12.36 19.61 -25.30
CA PRO A 953 -13.75 19.95 -25.01
C PRO A 953 -14.56 20.09 -26.31
N LEU A 954 -15.85 19.75 -26.27
CA LEU A 954 -16.78 20.04 -27.34
C LEU A 954 -16.89 21.56 -27.54
N SER A 955 -16.64 22.03 -28.76
CA SER A 955 -16.83 23.44 -29.13
C SER A 955 -18.29 23.87 -29.13
N TRP A 956 -19.23 22.92 -29.25
CA TRP A 956 -20.68 23.16 -29.20
C TRP A 956 -21.42 21.92 -28.71
N CYS A 957 -22.55 22.11 -28.02
CA CYS A 957 -23.54 21.07 -27.76
C CYS A 957 -24.97 21.66 -27.75
N PRO A 958 -26.02 20.87 -28.03
CA PRO A 958 -27.40 21.40 -28.12
C PRO A 958 -27.89 21.99 -26.79
N HIS A 959 -27.32 21.55 -25.67
CA HIS A 959 -27.67 21.97 -24.32
C HIS A 959 -27.25 23.41 -23.98
N LEU A 960 -26.39 24.06 -24.80
CA LEU A 960 -25.97 25.46 -24.59
C LEU A 960 -27.15 26.45 -24.51
N VAL A 961 -28.32 26.09 -25.06
CA VAL A 961 -29.56 26.90 -24.97
C VAL A 961 -30.14 26.99 -23.56
N THR A 962 -29.71 26.16 -22.61
CA THR A 962 -30.19 26.20 -21.21
C THR A 962 -29.39 27.17 -20.32
N VAL A 963 -28.27 27.71 -20.81
CA VAL A 963 -27.45 28.67 -20.07
C VAL A 963 -28.23 29.98 -19.89
N ARG A 964 -28.20 30.53 -18.67
CA ARG A 964 -28.79 31.84 -18.34
C ARG A 964 -27.69 32.88 -18.10
N SER A 965 -27.99 34.15 -18.34
CA SER A 965 -27.09 35.27 -17.98
C SER A 965 -26.77 35.28 -16.48
N VAL A 966 -25.61 35.82 -16.14
CA VAL A 966 -25.09 35.90 -14.77
C VAL A 966 -25.97 36.84 -13.93
N PRO A 967 -26.29 36.51 -12.66
CA PRO A 967 -27.05 37.39 -11.77
C PRO A 967 -26.39 38.76 -11.58
N GLU A 968 -27.18 39.82 -11.38
CA GLU A 968 -26.68 41.20 -11.19
C GLU A 968 -25.71 41.36 -9.99
N GLY A 969 -25.79 40.45 -9.00
CA GLY A 969 -24.86 40.38 -7.87
C GLY A 969 -23.50 39.75 -8.18
N GLY A 970 -23.29 39.27 -9.41
CA GLY A 970 -22.12 38.49 -9.81
C GLY A 970 -22.18 37.03 -9.34
N LEU A 971 -21.01 36.40 -9.30
CA LEU A 971 -20.81 35.04 -8.77
C LEU A 971 -19.90 35.10 -7.55
N ASP A 972 -20.11 34.19 -6.61
CA ASP A 972 -19.25 33.96 -5.45
C ASP A 972 -18.78 32.50 -5.49
N VAL A 973 -17.49 32.32 -5.79
CA VAL A 973 -16.86 31.00 -5.88
C VAL A 973 -16.60 30.36 -4.52
N THR A 974 -16.77 31.12 -3.42
CA THR A 974 -16.63 30.63 -2.04
C THR A 974 -17.93 30.08 -1.47
N GLN A 975 -19.04 30.15 -2.22
CA GLN A 975 -20.32 29.60 -1.78
C GLN A 975 -20.19 28.09 -1.49
N PRO A 976 -20.66 27.64 -0.31
CA PRO A 976 -20.72 26.23 0.01
C PRO A 976 -21.83 25.53 -0.80
N CYS A 977 -21.74 24.20 -0.89
CA CYS A 977 -22.80 23.36 -1.45
C CYS A 977 -24.11 23.58 -0.68
N TRP A 978 -25.20 23.83 -1.40
CA TRP A 978 -26.51 24.12 -0.82
C TRP A 978 -26.97 23.07 0.20
N ASP A 979 -26.81 21.78 -0.11
CA ASP A 979 -27.32 20.68 0.75
C ASP A 979 -26.37 20.28 1.89
N CYS A 980 -25.08 20.07 1.60
CA CYS A 980 -24.11 19.53 2.58
C CYS A 980 -23.13 20.57 3.17
N SER A 981 -23.22 21.85 2.78
CA SER A 981 -22.38 22.95 3.27
C SER A 981 -20.86 22.83 3.06
N THR A 982 -20.37 21.86 2.26
CA THR A 982 -18.95 21.76 1.91
C THR A 982 -18.50 22.87 0.96
N CYS A 983 -17.22 23.28 1.03
CA CYS A 983 -16.58 24.18 0.07
C CYS A 983 -15.63 23.46 -0.92
N LEU A 984 -15.54 22.12 -0.83
CA LEU A 984 -14.66 21.31 -1.68
C LEU A 984 -15.36 20.91 -2.99
N GLU A 985 -14.63 21.04 -4.11
CA GLU A 985 -15.11 20.83 -5.49
C GLU A 985 -16.56 21.28 -5.72
N ASN A 986 -16.88 22.53 -5.42
CA ASN A 986 -18.20 23.06 -5.74
C ASN A 986 -18.31 23.41 -7.24
N TRP A 987 -19.49 23.13 -7.78
CA TRP A 987 -19.91 23.43 -9.14
C TRP A 987 -21.12 24.37 -9.09
N LEU A 988 -21.29 25.15 -10.15
CA LEU A 988 -22.38 26.09 -10.36
C LEU A 988 -23.29 25.58 -11.48
N CYS A 989 -24.60 25.50 -11.24
CA CYS A 989 -25.57 25.18 -12.28
C CYS A 989 -25.79 26.39 -13.19
N LEU A 990 -25.44 26.28 -14.48
CA LEU A 990 -25.53 27.39 -15.44
C LEU A 990 -26.96 27.73 -15.88
N SER A 991 -27.95 26.95 -15.44
CA SER A 991 -29.37 27.19 -15.73
C SER A 991 -30.16 27.83 -14.57
N CYS A 992 -29.71 27.68 -13.32
CA CYS A 992 -30.41 28.24 -12.14
C CYS A 992 -29.51 28.91 -11.09
N TYR A 993 -28.19 28.90 -11.29
CA TYR A 993 -27.18 29.50 -10.41
C TYR A 993 -27.13 28.96 -8.97
N GLN A 994 -27.68 27.76 -8.71
CA GLN A 994 -27.41 27.02 -7.47
C GLN A 994 -25.99 26.43 -7.47
N VAL A 995 -25.36 26.41 -6.30
CA VAL A 995 -24.01 25.86 -6.07
C VAL A 995 -24.13 24.54 -5.30
N HIS A 996 -23.54 23.49 -5.85
CA HIS A 996 -23.59 22.12 -5.31
C HIS A 996 -22.25 21.42 -5.45
N CYS A 997 -21.93 20.51 -4.53
CA CYS A 997 -20.67 19.76 -4.56
C CYS A 997 -20.62 18.78 -5.75
N GLY A 998 -19.40 18.56 -6.24
CA GLY A 998 -19.11 17.72 -7.39
C GLY A 998 -19.40 16.23 -7.20
N ARG A 999 -19.33 15.51 -8.32
CA ARG A 999 -19.58 14.05 -8.40
C ARG A 999 -18.76 13.26 -7.38
N TYR A 1000 -17.52 13.68 -7.09
CA TYR A 1000 -16.58 12.95 -6.23
C TYR A 1000 -16.64 13.35 -4.74
N ILE A 1001 -17.53 14.29 -4.37
CA ILE A 1001 -17.70 14.75 -2.97
C ILE A 1001 -18.92 14.08 -2.35
N GLN A 1002 -20.13 14.51 -2.72
CA GLN A 1002 -21.40 13.85 -2.38
C GLN A 1002 -22.39 13.85 -3.56
N ALA A 1003 -21.92 14.21 -4.76
CA ALA A 1003 -22.68 14.21 -6.01
C ALA A 1003 -23.97 15.06 -6.04
N HIS A 1004 -24.15 16.03 -5.12
CA HIS A 1004 -25.34 16.89 -5.11
C HIS A 1004 -25.55 17.66 -6.43
N MET A 1005 -24.48 18.02 -7.17
CA MET A 1005 -24.66 18.63 -8.50
C MET A 1005 -25.20 17.65 -9.55
N LEU A 1006 -24.89 16.35 -9.43
CA LEU A 1006 -25.47 15.32 -10.29
C LEU A 1006 -26.93 15.03 -9.90
N GLN A 1007 -27.22 14.92 -8.61
CA GLN A 1007 -28.61 14.80 -8.11
C GLN A 1007 -29.46 16.03 -8.51
N HIS A 1008 -28.86 17.23 -8.48
CA HIS A 1008 -29.50 18.44 -8.98
C HIS A 1008 -29.78 18.34 -10.48
N HIS A 1009 -28.83 17.88 -11.30
CA HIS A 1009 -29.05 17.62 -12.72
C HIS A 1009 -30.22 16.64 -12.95
N GLU A 1010 -30.23 15.51 -12.25
CA GLU A 1010 -31.25 14.47 -12.36
C GLU A 1010 -32.65 14.98 -11.93
N ALA A 1011 -32.73 15.74 -10.84
CA ALA A 1011 -33.99 16.27 -10.30
C ALA A 1011 -34.56 17.49 -11.06
N SER A 1012 -33.72 18.24 -11.79
CA SER A 1012 -34.13 19.49 -12.47
C SER A 1012 -34.00 19.47 -13.99
N GLY A 1013 -33.33 18.48 -14.56
CA GLY A 1013 -33.00 18.40 -15.97
C GLY A 1013 -31.92 19.39 -16.44
N HIS A 1014 -31.34 20.21 -15.55
CA HIS A 1014 -30.35 21.23 -15.92
C HIS A 1014 -29.03 20.61 -16.40
N PRO A 1015 -28.65 20.71 -17.69
CA PRO A 1015 -27.62 19.85 -18.29
C PRO A 1015 -26.19 20.37 -18.19
N LEU A 1016 -25.98 21.66 -17.89
CA LEU A 1016 -24.69 22.35 -17.98
C LEU A 1016 -24.28 22.97 -16.63
N VAL A 1017 -23.03 22.70 -16.25
CA VAL A 1017 -22.44 23.15 -14.98
C VAL A 1017 -21.03 23.70 -15.18
N LEU A 1018 -20.62 24.62 -14.31
CA LEU A 1018 -19.29 25.25 -14.28
C LEU A 1018 -18.59 24.89 -12.96
N SER A 1019 -17.42 24.29 -13.03
CA SER A 1019 -16.60 24.00 -11.84
C SER A 1019 -15.99 25.28 -11.27
N TYR A 1020 -16.04 25.46 -9.95
CA TYR A 1020 -15.28 26.54 -9.27
C TYR A 1020 -13.82 26.14 -8.98
N ALA A 1021 -13.42 24.89 -9.19
CA ALA A 1021 -12.05 24.42 -8.98
C ALA A 1021 -11.10 24.91 -10.10
N ASP A 1022 -11.51 24.77 -11.36
CA ASP A 1022 -10.68 24.96 -12.56
C ASP A 1022 -11.36 25.83 -13.64
N LEU A 1023 -12.63 26.23 -13.45
CA LEU A 1023 -13.46 26.94 -14.43
C LEU A 1023 -13.72 26.17 -15.74
N SER A 1024 -13.54 24.84 -15.72
CA SER A 1024 -14.06 23.97 -16.77
C SER A 1024 -15.60 23.89 -16.69
N ALA A 1025 -16.23 23.63 -17.83
CA ALA A 1025 -17.68 23.48 -17.91
C ALA A 1025 -18.01 22.10 -18.45
N TRP A 1026 -18.91 21.40 -17.78
CA TRP A 1026 -19.30 20.02 -18.07
C TRP A 1026 -20.76 19.95 -18.47
N CYS A 1027 -21.08 19.12 -19.45
CA CYS A 1027 -22.45 18.77 -19.81
C CYS A 1027 -22.75 17.33 -19.39
N TYR A 1028 -23.64 17.15 -18.40
CA TYR A 1028 -24.00 15.81 -17.93
C TYR A 1028 -24.67 14.97 -19.01
N THR A 1029 -25.56 15.56 -19.79
CA THR A 1029 -26.30 14.86 -20.87
C THR A 1029 -25.42 14.49 -22.06
N CYS A 1030 -24.33 15.22 -22.32
CA CYS A 1030 -23.35 14.85 -23.36
C CYS A 1030 -22.14 14.08 -22.81
N GLN A 1031 -22.06 13.89 -21.48
CA GLN A 1031 -20.91 13.34 -20.75
C GLN A 1031 -19.54 13.88 -21.23
N ALA A 1032 -19.46 15.19 -21.46
CA ALA A 1032 -18.27 15.83 -22.01
C ALA A 1032 -18.05 17.24 -21.45
N TYR A 1033 -16.79 17.69 -21.45
CA TYR A 1033 -16.45 19.09 -21.27
C TYR A 1033 -16.88 19.91 -22.49
N VAL A 1034 -17.30 21.16 -22.27
CA VAL A 1034 -17.79 22.07 -23.30
C VAL A 1034 -17.09 23.42 -23.20
N ASN A 1035 -16.66 23.97 -24.34
CA ASN A 1035 -16.06 25.30 -24.41
C ASN A 1035 -16.62 26.10 -25.59
N HIS A 1036 -17.56 27.01 -25.30
CA HIS A 1036 -18.28 27.82 -26.28
C HIS A 1036 -18.45 29.26 -25.76
N GLU A 1037 -18.59 30.24 -26.66
CA GLU A 1037 -18.64 31.67 -26.32
C GLU A 1037 -19.74 32.03 -25.30
N VAL A 1038 -20.90 31.36 -25.37
CA VAL A 1038 -22.03 31.51 -24.41
C VAL A 1038 -21.60 31.26 -22.95
N LEU A 1039 -20.56 30.47 -22.71
CA LEU A 1039 -20.03 30.20 -21.37
C LEU A 1039 -19.08 31.30 -20.87
N SER A 1040 -18.66 32.23 -21.74
CA SER A 1040 -17.64 33.24 -21.45
C SER A 1040 -18.08 34.22 -20.36
N GLU A 1041 -19.37 34.58 -20.30
CA GLU A 1041 -19.92 35.49 -19.28
C GLU A 1041 -19.77 34.89 -17.86
N ALA A 1042 -20.23 33.65 -17.67
CA ALA A 1042 -20.13 32.92 -16.42
C ALA A 1042 -18.66 32.61 -16.05
N LYS A 1043 -17.83 32.18 -17.02
CA LYS A 1043 -16.39 31.95 -16.80
C LYS A 1043 -15.67 33.23 -16.36
N LYS A 1044 -15.93 34.38 -17.00
CA LYS A 1044 -15.37 35.68 -16.60
C LYS A 1044 -15.82 36.13 -15.21
N ALA A 1045 -17.11 35.96 -14.89
CA ALA A 1045 -17.64 36.29 -13.57
C ALA A 1045 -17.03 35.43 -12.45
N ALA A 1046 -16.92 34.11 -12.68
CA ALA A 1046 -16.29 33.18 -11.74
C ALA A 1046 -14.77 33.42 -11.63
N TYR A 1047 -14.07 33.74 -12.72
CA TYR A 1047 -12.66 34.13 -12.71
C TYR A 1047 -12.44 35.38 -11.86
N ARG A 1048 -13.20 36.46 -12.11
CA ARG A 1048 -13.08 37.71 -11.34
C ARG A 1048 -13.38 37.51 -9.86
N SER A 1049 -14.35 36.65 -9.55
CA SER A 1049 -14.68 36.24 -8.18
C SER A 1049 -13.53 35.47 -7.51
N LYS A 1050 -12.86 34.58 -8.25
CA LYS A 1050 -11.77 33.72 -7.75
C LYS A 1050 -10.43 34.41 -7.59
N PHE A 1051 -10.05 35.27 -8.53
CA PHE A 1051 -8.71 35.86 -8.63
C PHE A 1051 -8.67 37.37 -8.37
N GLY A 1052 -9.81 38.05 -8.32
CA GLY A 1052 -9.90 39.49 -8.06
C GLY A 1052 -9.55 40.40 -9.24
N GLU A 1053 -9.25 39.83 -10.41
CA GLU A 1053 -8.85 40.54 -11.63
C GLU A 1053 -9.71 40.12 -12.85
N GLU A 1054 -9.54 40.80 -13.99
CA GLU A 1054 -10.22 40.39 -15.23
C GLU A 1054 -9.59 39.12 -15.80
N MET A 1055 -10.43 38.19 -16.27
CA MET A 1055 -9.97 37.01 -17.01
C MET A 1055 -9.13 37.46 -18.22
N PRO A 1056 -7.88 37.00 -18.35
CA PRO A 1056 -7.04 37.32 -19.51
C PRO A 1056 -7.75 36.98 -20.82
N ALA A 1057 -7.55 37.82 -21.84
CA ALA A 1057 -7.90 37.44 -23.20
C ALA A 1057 -7.02 36.24 -23.58
N LEU A 1058 -7.66 35.09 -23.83
CA LEU A 1058 -7.00 33.98 -24.51
C LEU A 1058 -6.59 34.47 -25.90
N PRO A 1059 -5.36 34.15 -26.36
CA PRO A 1059 -4.91 34.48 -27.71
C PRO A 1059 -5.68 33.68 -28.78
#